data_AF-A0A0K0XEM2-F1
#
_entry.id   AF-A0A0K0XEM2-F1
#
_cell.length_a   1.000
_cell.length_b   1.000
_cell.length_c   1.000
_cell.angle_alpha   90.00
_cell.angle_beta   90.00
_cell.angle_gamma   90.00
#
_symmetry.space_group_name_H-M   'P 1'
#
loop_
_entity.id
_entity.type
_entity.pdbx_description
1 polymer ?
#
loop_
_entity_poly.entity_id
_entity_poly.type
_entity_poly.pdbx_seq_one_letter_code
_entity_poly.pdbx_strand_id
1 'polypeptide(L)'
;MATVTDAVTRILAEQGPLHTDEIEQLLHRSGEPVPEPVVDEVTHPVGTLVDDRWVWLPTVLDGRVFTHRLGPHEVAYDMLDTTADLDPLSDLFHHDEYLRLADGSPVSFAVADYDDELLEERGIPLELAGESGLLLLASGTLAALGVAEGDLVGLRLTDRGLALESVETVVDADIGNRLAGVLPGDEPTFIDAAALTLCVEDPTVFVEATAPLSEIIRDAGLAYSDGFIAPAGFDFGRWRFEIACRGNADAHGLDPDDATALQILIMAVEQLTIDADSLTLPREAGAALENPVVAKALVEETVDAGRGSPETLSRLAEALGAQVPRPARAAARWLQATALLRAGEIAAAERELLAAESMDTEWPLTLIDLAHIASDRGDAERALALLRRAGLPPDHPSIEFLQQYRVEPRPELGRNEPCWCGSGRKYKKCHLGNEQLPLEERAAWLYSKASRYVSETHWYGMLLELALERSRYADDLHDGIAEAMADPLAVDALLHEGEAFADFLRVRGPLLPDDERALAEQWLLVDRSVFEVESVRPGESVTVRDIRTGDRHEVRERLASRQVKEGQLLCTRVLPAGSIMQFFGGIEPVSLGERDALIELLDSGPDKVTLVAALTRRFAPPTLTNTEGDLLMVCEAAVRFADPTALDKVYVRADVDPPQWFEHVPGKPQIRATLKLDGDILRVETNSEERMHRVLAELGRLDPAMTVLEDSRRPISEVGPPSRELLEPDDPKMIAAMDEFMRDYETRWLDESIPALHGLTPRQAADDPTRRGDLIKLLDSFPTSERGMSAERVRAALGLD
;
A
#
# COMPACT_ATOMS: atom_id res chain seq x y z
N MET A 1 13.06 -4.10 -13.83
CA MET A 1 12.45 -2.78 -14.08
C MET A 1 13.50 -1.72 -14.41
N ALA A 2 14.62 -1.62 -13.69
CA ALA A 2 15.68 -0.61 -13.94
C ALA A 2 16.18 -0.47 -15.40
N THR A 3 16.24 -1.56 -16.20
CA THR A 3 16.66 -1.49 -17.61
C THR A 3 15.59 -0.94 -18.56
N VAL A 4 14.32 -0.97 -18.15
CA VAL A 4 13.18 -0.47 -18.95
C VAL A 4 12.99 1.03 -18.71
N THR A 5 13.18 1.47 -17.48
CA THR A 5 13.14 2.88 -17.02
C THR A 5 14.12 3.76 -17.81
N ASP A 6 15.35 3.28 -18.04
CA ASP A 6 16.35 3.99 -18.85
C ASP A 6 15.96 4.11 -20.34
N ALA A 7 15.12 3.21 -20.86
CA ALA A 7 14.78 3.19 -22.28
C ALA A 7 13.77 4.28 -22.66
N VAL A 8 12.77 4.53 -21.82
CA VAL A 8 11.75 5.58 -22.04
C VAL A 8 12.40 6.97 -21.99
N THR A 9 13.19 7.24 -20.94
CA THR A 9 13.98 8.47 -20.82
C THR A 9 14.88 8.70 -22.03
N ARG A 10 15.61 7.66 -22.48
CA ARG A 10 16.47 7.76 -23.67
C ARG A 10 15.67 8.06 -24.93
N ILE A 11 14.52 7.42 -25.13
CA ILE A 11 13.65 7.64 -26.29
C ILE A 11 13.20 9.11 -26.33
N LEU A 12 12.67 9.63 -25.21
CA LEU A 12 12.19 11.02 -25.13
C LEU A 12 13.33 12.03 -25.27
N ALA A 13 14.50 11.75 -24.68
CA ALA A 13 15.67 12.61 -24.82
C ALA A 13 16.22 12.65 -26.26
N GLU A 14 16.18 11.54 -27.00
CA GLU A 14 16.70 11.44 -28.38
C GLU A 14 15.69 11.87 -29.46
N GLN A 15 14.42 11.53 -29.30
CA GLN A 15 13.37 11.75 -30.32
C GLN A 15 12.57 13.03 -30.07
N GLY A 16 12.60 13.58 -28.85
CA GLY A 16 11.78 14.71 -28.46
C GLY A 16 10.34 14.31 -28.08
N PRO A 17 9.37 15.23 -28.18
CA PRO A 17 8.00 15.00 -27.73
C PRO A 17 7.29 13.89 -28.50
N LEU A 18 6.68 12.94 -27.80
CA LEU A 18 6.01 11.76 -28.38
C LEU A 18 4.73 11.40 -27.62
N HIS A 19 3.73 10.86 -28.32
CA HIS A 19 2.57 10.25 -27.66
C HIS A 19 2.91 8.87 -27.08
N THR A 20 2.13 8.41 -26.09
CA THR A 20 2.26 7.08 -25.46
C THR A 20 2.39 5.95 -26.49
N ASP A 21 1.49 5.90 -27.48
CA ASP A 21 1.49 4.86 -28.53
C ASP A 21 2.78 4.85 -29.37
N GLU A 22 3.42 6.01 -29.56
CA GLU A 22 4.67 6.12 -30.33
C GLU A 22 5.87 5.62 -29.53
N ILE A 23 5.88 5.91 -28.22
CA ILE A 23 6.88 5.40 -27.27
C ILE A 23 6.80 3.87 -27.20
N GLU A 24 5.59 3.33 -27.04
CA GLU A 24 5.34 1.88 -27.03
C GLU A 24 5.85 1.23 -28.33
N GLN A 25 5.55 1.81 -29.49
CA GLN A 25 6.05 1.32 -30.78
C GLN A 25 7.57 1.41 -30.92
N LEU A 26 8.23 2.39 -30.29
CA LEU A 26 9.69 2.51 -30.29
C LEU A 26 10.33 1.44 -29.40
N LEU A 27 9.80 1.22 -28.20
CA LEU A 27 10.23 0.17 -27.27
C LEU A 27 10.13 -1.21 -27.92
N HIS A 28 8.98 -1.51 -28.55
CA HIS A 28 8.80 -2.75 -29.31
C HIS A 28 9.80 -2.92 -30.45
N ARG A 29 10.13 -1.84 -31.17
CA ARG A 29 11.11 -1.88 -32.26
C ARG A 29 12.54 -2.08 -31.78
N SER A 30 12.89 -1.57 -30.60
CA SER A 30 14.21 -1.79 -29.98
C SER A 30 14.33 -3.13 -29.26
N GLY A 31 13.23 -3.89 -29.13
CA GLY A 31 13.20 -5.15 -28.39
C GLY A 31 13.25 -4.97 -26.87
N GLU A 32 12.95 -3.76 -26.40
CA GLU A 32 12.86 -3.44 -24.97
C GLU A 32 11.48 -3.88 -24.44
N PRO A 33 11.36 -4.29 -23.17
CA PRO A 33 10.06 -4.52 -22.54
C PRO A 33 9.24 -3.21 -22.53
N VAL A 34 7.92 -3.32 -22.67
CA VAL A 34 7.01 -2.19 -22.49
C VAL A 34 6.54 -2.18 -21.03
N PRO A 35 6.81 -1.12 -20.25
CA PRO A 35 6.31 -1.01 -18.90
C PRO A 35 4.81 -0.68 -18.90
N GLU A 36 4.14 -0.97 -17.79
CA GLU A 36 2.75 -0.56 -17.55
C GLU A 36 2.71 0.20 -16.21
N PRO A 37 2.42 1.52 -16.22
CA PRO A 37 2.17 2.35 -17.41
C PRO A 37 3.43 2.55 -18.29
N VAL A 38 3.23 2.92 -19.56
CA VAL A 38 4.33 3.11 -20.54
C VAL A 38 5.26 4.26 -20.14
N VAL A 39 4.69 5.31 -19.56
CA VAL A 39 5.39 6.46 -18.98
C VAL A 39 4.89 6.62 -17.55
N ASP A 40 5.81 6.86 -16.62
CA ASP A 40 5.53 7.00 -15.20
C ASP A 40 6.24 8.26 -14.68
N GLU A 41 5.46 9.30 -14.40
CA GLU A 41 5.92 10.62 -13.91
C GLU A 41 6.61 10.53 -12.54
N VAL A 42 6.29 9.50 -11.74
CA VAL A 42 6.89 9.31 -10.42
C VAL A 42 8.34 8.83 -10.54
N THR A 43 8.62 8.00 -11.55
CA THR A 43 9.95 7.38 -11.72
C THR A 43 10.83 8.08 -12.75
N HIS A 44 10.30 9.03 -13.52
CA HIS A 44 11.05 9.75 -14.55
C HIS A 44 10.73 11.26 -14.50
N PRO A 45 11.73 12.16 -14.65
CA PRO A 45 11.47 13.60 -14.81
C PRO A 45 10.96 13.91 -16.22
N VAL A 46 9.70 13.53 -16.46
CA VAL A 46 8.95 13.78 -17.69
C VAL A 46 7.81 14.75 -17.41
N GLY A 47 7.33 15.43 -18.45
CA GLY A 47 6.14 16.28 -18.36
C GLY A 47 5.26 16.10 -19.59
N THR A 48 4.04 16.62 -19.51
CA THR A 48 3.02 16.46 -20.56
C THR A 48 2.75 17.79 -21.26
N LEU A 49 2.65 17.76 -22.60
CA LEU A 49 2.26 18.91 -23.41
C LEU A 49 0.73 19.00 -23.51
N VAL A 50 0.23 20.17 -23.94
CA VAL A 50 -1.20 20.42 -24.19
C VAL A 50 -1.84 19.41 -25.16
N ASP A 51 -1.04 18.81 -26.05
CA ASP A 51 -1.50 17.80 -27.01
C ASP A 51 -1.20 16.36 -26.56
N ASP A 52 -1.07 16.11 -25.25
CA ASP A 52 -0.85 14.79 -24.65
C ASP A 52 0.46 14.09 -25.10
N ARG A 53 1.43 14.86 -25.61
CA ARG A 53 2.78 14.34 -25.88
C ARG A 53 3.64 14.45 -24.63
N TRP A 54 4.39 13.40 -24.36
CA TRP A 54 5.38 13.35 -23.29
C TRP A 54 6.68 14.03 -23.70
N VAL A 55 7.32 14.73 -22.77
CA VAL A 55 8.65 15.32 -22.96
C VAL A 55 9.61 14.93 -21.86
N TRP A 56 10.90 14.87 -22.20
CA TRP A 56 11.98 14.77 -21.21
C TRP A 56 12.29 16.16 -20.65
N LEU A 57 11.92 16.41 -19.39
CA LEU A 57 12.00 17.73 -18.77
C LEU A 57 13.42 18.32 -18.79
N PRO A 58 14.50 17.56 -18.50
CA PRO A 58 15.86 18.13 -18.52
C PRO A 58 16.26 18.71 -19.87
N THR A 59 15.83 18.12 -20.99
CA THR A 59 16.07 18.68 -22.33
C THR A 59 15.19 19.90 -22.59
N VAL A 60 13.93 19.87 -22.18
CA VAL A 60 12.96 20.97 -22.41
C VAL A 60 13.19 22.15 -21.47
N LEU A 61 13.87 21.97 -20.35
CA LEU A 61 14.10 23.02 -19.35
C LEU A 61 15.55 23.54 -19.33
N ASP A 62 16.49 22.86 -20.01
CA ASP A 62 17.90 23.25 -20.05
C ASP A 62 18.07 24.74 -20.39
N GLY A 63 18.74 25.45 -19.47
CA GLY A 63 19.05 26.87 -19.60
C GLY A 63 17.86 27.82 -19.46
N ARG A 64 16.63 27.34 -19.23
CA ARG A 64 15.45 28.20 -19.02
C ARG A 64 15.34 28.68 -17.58
N VAL A 65 14.83 29.88 -17.38
CA VAL A 65 14.66 30.54 -16.09
C VAL A 65 13.18 30.88 -15.87
N PHE A 66 12.62 30.34 -14.79
CA PHE A 66 11.30 30.69 -14.30
C PHE A 66 11.43 31.65 -13.13
N THR A 67 10.64 32.72 -13.12
CA THR A 67 10.78 33.81 -12.15
C THR A 67 9.61 33.83 -11.19
N HIS A 68 9.92 34.16 -9.93
CA HIS A 68 8.94 34.25 -8.86
C HIS A 68 9.14 35.54 -8.06
N ARG A 69 8.04 36.14 -7.59
CA ARG A 69 8.09 37.36 -6.76
C ARG A 69 7.89 37.00 -5.29
N LEU A 70 8.92 37.26 -4.49
CA LEU A 70 8.94 36.88 -3.09
C LEU A 70 7.87 37.60 -2.26
N GLY A 71 7.04 36.81 -1.60
CA GLY A 71 6.13 37.23 -0.55
C GLY A 71 6.79 37.33 0.83
N PRO A 72 6.09 37.89 1.83
CA PRO A 72 6.62 38.09 3.17
C PRO A 72 6.90 36.77 3.92
N HIS A 73 6.10 35.73 3.67
CA HIS A 73 6.26 34.42 4.32
C HIS A 73 7.42 33.62 3.73
N GLU A 74 7.63 33.70 2.42
CA GLU A 74 8.73 33.06 1.73
C GLU A 74 10.10 33.55 2.22
N VAL A 75 10.23 34.87 2.37
CA VAL A 75 11.43 35.50 2.95
C VAL A 75 11.61 35.11 4.42
N ALA A 76 10.50 34.97 5.18
CA ALA A 76 10.58 34.64 6.60
C ALA A 76 11.04 33.20 6.86
N TYR A 77 10.68 32.26 5.99
CA TYR A 77 10.95 30.82 6.17
C TYR A 77 12.05 30.26 5.28
N ASP A 78 12.61 31.07 4.35
CA ASP A 78 13.49 30.63 3.27
C ASP A 78 12.84 29.48 2.48
N MET A 79 11.70 29.79 1.86
CA MET A 79 10.95 28.88 1.00
C MET A 79 10.48 29.61 -0.26
N LEU A 80 10.19 28.87 -1.32
CA LEU A 80 9.52 29.37 -2.53
C LEU A 80 8.20 28.63 -2.74
N ASP A 81 7.12 29.36 -2.96
CA ASP A 81 5.86 28.81 -3.45
C ASP A 81 6.04 28.47 -4.93
N THR A 82 5.80 27.21 -5.29
CA THR A 82 5.97 26.76 -6.67
C THR A 82 4.75 27.09 -7.53
N THR A 83 3.59 27.29 -6.89
CA THR A 83 2.29 27.43 -7.55
C THR A 83 2.33 28.48 -8.65
N ALA A 84 1.92 28.08 -9.86
CA ALA A 84 1.93 28.85 -11.11
C ALA A 84 3.31 29.27 -11.63
N ASP A 85 4.15 29.92 -10.83
CA ASP A 85 5.39 30.54 -11.30
C ASP A 85 6.51 29.52 -11.55
N LEU A 86 6.61 28.50 -10.70
CA LEU A 86 7.63 27.45 -10.77
C LEU A 86 7.02 26.07 -11.05
N ASP A 87 5.71 25.96 -11.28
CA ASP A 87 5.01 24.74 -11.74
C ASP A 87 5.75 24.02 -12.88
N PRO A 88 6.30 24.68 -13.91
CA PRO A 88 7.02 23.98 -14.98
C PRO A 88 8.28 23.23 -14.51
N LEU A 89 8.71 23.44 -13.26
CA LEU A 89 9.85 22.77 -12.63
C LEU A 89 9.40 21.78 -11.54
N SER A 90 8.12 21.73 -11.15
CA SER A 90 7.65 20.99 -9.97
C SER A 90 8.00 19.50 -10.03
N ASP A 91 7.79 18.88 -11.19
CA ASP A 91 8.03 17.46 -11.39
C ASP A 91 9.50 17.06 -11.23
N LEU A 92 10.44 17.99 -11.43
CA LEU A 92 11.85 17.72 -11.16
C LEU A 92 12.09 17.51 -9.65
N PHE A 93 11.34 18.17 -8.78
CA PHE A 93 11.58 18.14 -7.34
C PHE A 93 11.20 16.79 -6.69
N HIS A 94 10.52 15.91 -7.41
CA HIS A 94 10.27 14.53 -6.98
C HIS A 94 11.51 13.62 -7.16
N HIS A 95 12.56 14.10 -7.82
CA HIS A 95 13.77 13.31 -8.09
C HIS A 95 14.98 13.86 -7.30
N ASP A 96 15.65 12.99 -6.54
CA ASP A 96 16.78 13.32 -5.66
C ASP A 96 17.91 14.10 -6.35
N GLU A 97 18.11 13.88 -7.65
CA GLU A 97 19.15 14.55 -8.43
C GLU A 97 18.93 16.07 -8.59
N TYR A 98 17.68 16.54 -8.45
CA TYR A 98 17.33 17.96 -8.53
C TYR A 98 17.13 18.61 -7.16
N LEU A 99 17.24 17.87 -6.05
CA LEU A 99 17.15 18.41 -4.68
C LEU A 99 18.47 19.07 -4.18
N ARG A 100 19.23 19.65 -5.10
CA ARG A 100 20.45 20.43 -4.83
C ARG A 100 20.56 21.60 -5.78
N LEU A 101 20.93 22.76 -5.22
CA LEU A 101 21.32 23.90 -6.05
C LEU A 101 22.68 23.65 -6.70
N ALA A 102 22.96 24.38 -7.78
CA ALA A 102 24.20 24.30 -8.56
C ALA A 102 25.46 24.69 -7.77
N ASP A 103 25.30 25.35 -6.62
CA ASP A 103 26.38 25.64 -5.66
C ASP A 103 26.60 24.52 -4.62
N GLY A 104 25.79 23.46 -4.67
CA GLY A 104 25.81 22.30 -3.80
C GLY A 104 24.91 22.41 -2.57
N SER A 105 24.23 23.55 -2.37
CA SER A 105 23.31 23.75 -1.24
C SER A 105 22.11 22.80 -1.35
N PRO A 106 21.70 22.16 -0.24
CA PRO A 106 20.55 21.25 -0.27
C PRO A 106 19.25 22.03 -0.41
N VAL A 107 18.30 21.42 -1.09
CA VAL A 107 16.90 21.87 -1.21
C VAL A 107 16.01 20.70 -0.81
N SER A 108 14.85 20.99 -0.26
CA SER A 108 13.82 19.98 -0.02
C SER A 108 12.52 20.45 -0.67
N PHE A 109 11.66 19.50 -1.02
CA PHE A 109 10.35 19.79 -1.57
C PHE A 109 9.31 19.19 -0.64
N ALA A 110 8.25 19.93 -0.37
CA ALA A 110 7.22 19.54 0.58
C ALA A 110 5.83 19.83 0.00
N VAL A 111 4.95 18.85 0.07
CA VAL A 111 3.54 18.97 -0.32
C VAL A 111 2.67 18.86 0.93
N ALA A 112 1.66 19.72 1.06
CA ALA A 112 0.70 19.65 2.16
C ALA A 112 0.04 18.27 2.23
N ASP A 113 -0.36 17.84 3.44
CA ASP A 113 -0.95 16.52 3.76
C ASP A 113 0.01 15.33 3.61
N TYR A 114 1.04 15.43 2.76
CA TYR A 114 2.06 14.38 2.56
C TYR A 114 3.30 14.61 3.42
N ASP A 115 3.75 15.86 3.53
CA ASP A 115 5.00 16.26 4.20
C ASP A 115 4.75 17.16 5.43
N ASP A 116 3.59 17.00 6.09
CA ASP A 116 3.20 17.81 7.25
C ASP A 116 4.26 17.79 8.36
N GLU A 117 4.87 16.63 8.63
CA GLU A 117 5.94 16.50 9.61
C GLU A 117 7.14 17.40 9.27
N LEU A 118 7.53 17.46 7.99
CA LEU A 118 8.65 18.29 7.52
C LEU A 118 8.31 19.79 7.63
N LEU A 119 7.09 20.18 7.29
CA LEU A 119 6.61 21.55 7.40
C LEU A 119 6.55 22.00 8.87
N GLU A 120 6.04 21.15 9.76
CA GLU A 120 6.00 21.38 11.20
C GLU A 120 7.41 21.51 11.81
N GLU A 121 8.36 20.65 11.39
CA GLU A 121 9.76 20.74 11.82
C GLU A 121 10.42 22.06 11.41
N ARG A 122 10.07 22.59 10.24
CA ARG A 122 10.54 23.91 9.76
C ARG A 122 9.75 25.07 10.37
N GLY A 123 8.66 24.80 11.09
CA GLY A 123 7.78 25.79 11.70
C GLY A 123 6.94 26.56 10.69
N ILE A 124 6.65 25.95 9.53
CA ILE A 124 5.86 26.54 8.45
C ILE A 124 4.38 26.17 8.68
N PRO A 125 3.47 27.14 8.80
CA PRO A 125 2.04 26.85 8.85
C PRO A 125 1.58 26.09 7.61
N LEU A 126 0.85 24.98 7.80
CA LEU A 126 0.38 24.12 6.69
C LEU A 126 -0.49 24.88 5.68
N GLU A 127 -1.20 25.92 6.13
CA GLU A 127 -2.05 26.74 5.25
C GLU A 127 -1.26 27.60 4.25
N LEU A 128 0.07 27.63 4.36
CA LEU A 128 0.96 28.33 3.41
C LEU A 128 1.46 27.42 2.28
N ALA A 129 1.30 26.10 2.40
CA ALA A 129 1.67 25.19 1.31
C ALA A 129 0.56 25.20 0.26
N GLY A 130 0.89 25.70 -0.93
CA GLY A 130 0.01 25.66 -2.10
C GLY A 130 -0.14 24.23 -2.66
N GLU A 131 -1.05 24.06 -3.63
CA GLU A 131 -1.33 22.77 -4.25
C GLU A 131 -0.13 22.18 -5.00
N SER A 132 0.75 23.04 -5.55
CA SER A 132 1.97 22.62 -6.25
C SER A 132 3.17 22.38 -5.32
N GLY A 133 2.99 22.50 -4.00
CA GLY A 133 4.04 22.30 -2.99
C GLY A 133 4.92 23.53 -2.72
N LEU A 134 5.93 23.32 -1.88
CA LEU A 134 6.89 24.34 -1.45
C LEU A 134 8.32 23.85 -1.67
N LEU A 135 9.13 24.71 -2.28
CA LEU A 135 10.57 24.49 -2.36
C LEU A 135 11.26 25.09 -1.13
N LEU A 136 11.72 24.23 -0.22
CA LEU A 136 12.36 24.61 1.03
C LEU A 136 13.86 24.81 0.83
N LEU A 137 14.32 26.04 1.06
CA LEU A 137 15.73 26.40 0.97
C LEU A 137 16.42 26.25 2.33
N ALA A 138 17.74 26.14 2.31
CA ALA A 138 18.54 26.26 3.52
C ALA A 138 18.32 27.65 4.17
N SER A 139 18.24 27.69 5.50
CA SER A 139 18.00 28.97 6.20
C SER A 139 19.09 30.00 5.91
N GLY A 140 18.68 31.23 5.58
CA GLY A 140 19.52 32.34 5.19
C GLY A 140 19.88 32.41 3.71
N THR A 141 19.36 31.50 2.87
CA THR A 141 19.64 31.48 1.42
C THR A 141 19.19 32.77 0.73
N LEU A 142 17.93 33.19 0.95
CA LEU A 142 17.40 34.40 0.32
C LEU A 142 18.12 35.66 0.83
N ALA A 143 18.44 35.69 2.12
CA ALA A 143 19.23 36.78 2.71
C ALA A 143 20.66 36.86 2.13
N ALA A 144 21.30 35.71 1.87
CA ALA A 144 22.62 35.64 1.25
C ALA A 144 22.60 36.08 -0.22
N LEU A 145 21.50 35.82 -0.92
CA LEU A 145 21.25 36.28 -2.29
C LEU A 145 20.96 37.80 -2.35
N GLY A 146 20.69 38.43 -1.20
CA GLY A 146 20.49 39.88 -1.10
C GLY A 146 19.12 40.35 -1.57
N VAL A 147 18.14 39.45 -1.62
CA VAL A 147 16.75 39.72 -2.02
C VAL A 147 15.85 39.90 -0.81
N ALA A 148 14.78 40.68 -0.96
CA ALA A 148 13.77 40.96 0.05
C ALA A 148 12.35 40.78 -0.51
N GLU A 149 11.35 40.99 0.35
CA GLU A 149 9.94 40.97 -0.06
C GLU A 149 9.69 41.89 -1.26
N GLY A 150 9.06 41.35 -2.30
CA GLY A 150 8.75 42.04 -3.55
C GLY A 150 9.84 41.95 -4.63
N ASP A 151 11.06 41.52 -4.28
CA ASP A 151 12.11 41.27 -5.27
C ASP A 151 11.83 40.00 -6.06
N LEU A 152 12.43 39.91 -7.25
CA LEU A 152 12.31 38.74 -8.12
C LEU A 152 13.50 37.80 -7.93
N VAL A 153 13.20 36.51 -7.87
CA VAL A 153 14.17 35.43 -7.98
C VAL A 153 13.90 34.63 -9.24
N GLY A 154 14.93 34.02 -9.80
CA GLY A 154 14.87 33.14 -10.95
C GLY A 154 15.42 31.77 -10.57
N LEU A 155 14.73 30.70 -10.98
CA LEU A 155 15.22 29.34 -10.88
C LEU A 155 15.55 28.83 -12.28
N ARG A 156 16.82 28.46 -12.51
CA ARG A 156 17.32 28.04 -13.82
C ARG A 156 17.89 26.62 -13.75
N LEU A 157 17.46 25.73 -14.64
CA LEU A 157 18.10 24.44 -14.79
C LEU A 157 19.41 24.58 -15.58
N THR A 158 20.51 24.06 -15.04
CA THR A 158 21.84 24.07 -15.67
C THR A 158 22.43 22.66 -15.72
N ASP A 159 23.57 22.50 -16.41
CA ASP A 159 24.35 21.27 -16.42
C ASP A 159 24.85 20.82 -15.03
N ARG A 160 24.80 21.73 -14.03
CA ARG A 160 25.18 21.47 -12.63
C ARG A 160 23.98 21.37 -11.68
N GLY A 161 22.76 21.33 -12.20
CA GLY A 161 21.52 21.38 -11.41
C GLY A 161 20.89 22.76 -11.38
N LEU A 162 20.02 23.01 -10.40
CA LEU A 162 19.22 24.23 -10.33
C LEU A 162 20.00 25.42 -9.78
N ALA A 163 20.05 26.53 -10.51
CA ALA A 163 20.65 27.77 -10.06
C ALA A 163 19.55 28.74 -9.61
N LEU A 164 19.64 29.20 -8.35
CA LEU A 164 18.80 30.26 -7.81
C LEU A 164 19.52 31.61 -7.97
N GLU A 165 18.91 32.56 -8.69
CA GLU A 165 19.51 33.86 -9.01
C GLU A 165 18.57 35.04 -8.69
N SER A 166 19.13 36.19 -8.30
CA SER A 166 18.37 37.44 -8.15
C SER A 166 18.09 38.05 -9.52
N VAL A 167 16.85 38.47 -9.79
CA VAL A 167 16.44 39.03 -11.09
C VAL A 167 16.15 40.52 -10.96
N GLU A 168 17.00 41.36 -11.56
CA GLU A 168 16.82 42.83 -11.54
C GLU A 168 15.88 43.32 -12.64
N THR A 169 15.89 42.66 -13.79
CA THR A 169 15.13 43.06 -14.99
C THR A 169 14.55 41.87 -15.68
N VAL A 170 13.31 42.01 -16.15
CA VAL A 170 12.61 41.00 -16.94
C VAL A 170 12.42 41.46 -18.38
N VAL A 171 12.36 40.49 -19.29
CA VAL A 171 12.11 40.72 -20.72
C VAL A 171 10.62 40.60 -21.01
N ASP A 172 10.09 41.55 -21.76
CA ASP A 172 8.76 41.44 -22.37
C ASP A 172 8.86 40.60 -23.64
N ALA A 173 8.51 39.32 -23.52
CA ALA A 173 8.54 38.34 -24.61
C ALA A 173 7.13 38.01 -25.16
N ASP A 174 6.11 38.81 -24.81
CA ASP A 174 4.71 38.59 -25.19
C ASP A 174 4.18 37.20 -24.79
N ILE A 175 4.68 36.67 -23.66
CA ILE A 175 4.37 35.30 -23.19
C ILE A 175 2.87 35.11 -22.98
N GLY A 176 2.16 36.13 -22.49
CA GLY A 176 0.72 36.03 -22.25
C GLY A 176 -0.09 35.73 -23.51
N ASN A 177 0.20 36.40 -24.63
CA ASN A 177 -0.46 36.13 -25.91
C ASN A 177 -0.03 34.78 -26.50
N ARG A 178 1.21 34.35 -26.25
CA ARG A 178 1.70 33.03 -26.66
C ARG A 178 1.02 31.91 -25.89
N LEU A 179 0.88 32.04 -24.57
CA LEU A 179 0.13 31.10 -23.72
C LEU A 179 -1.32 30.99 -24.23
N ALA A 180 -1.99 32.13 -24.45
CA ALA A 180 -3.34 32.13 -25.01
C ALA A 180 -3.45 31.42 -26.37
N GLY A 181 -2.37 31.40 -27.16
CA GLY A 181 -2.31 30.75 -28.47
C GLY A 181 -2.18 29.22 -28.42
N VAL A 182 -1.68 28.66 -27.33
CA VAL A 182 -1.51 27.19 -27.16
C VAL A 182 -2.67 26.53 -26.43
N LEU A 183 -3.52 27.30 -25.73
CA LEU A 183 -4.65 26.74 -24.98
C LEU A 183 -5.72 26.12 -25.91
N PRO A 184 -6.27 24.95 -25.55
CA PRO A 184 -7.46 24.42 -26.17
C PRO A 184 -8.63 25.35 -25.80
N GLY A 185 -9.47 25.68 -26.79
CA GLY A 185 -10.48 26.74 -26.62
C GLY A 185 -11.65 26.36 -25.70
N ASP A 186 -11.83 25.09 -25.41
CA ASP A 186 -12.98 24.49 -24.73
C ASP A 186 -12.63 23.71 -23.45
N GLU A 187 -11.35 23.59 -23.11
CA GLU A 187 -10.87 22.89 -21.92
C GLU A 187 -9.79 23.72 -21.20
N PRO A 188 -9.67 23.63 -19.87
CA PRO A 188 -8.57 24.25 -19.17
C PRO A 188 -7.31 23.40 -19.31
N THR A 189 -6.16 24.01 -19.07
CA THR A 189 -4.85 23.37 -19.22
C THR A 189 -4.00 23.68 -18.01
N PHE A 190 -3.24 22.70 -17.53
CA PHE A 190 -2.26 22.97 -16.48
C PHE A 190 -1.20 23.98 -16.95
N ILE A 191 -0.73 24.83 -16.04
CA ILE A 191 0.22 25.90 -16.37
C ILE A 191 1.53 25.36 -16.92
N ASP A 192 2.05 24.30 -16.30
CA ASP A 192 3.25 23.57 -16.73
C ASP A 192 3.09 23.04 -18.16
N ALA A 193 1.99 22.36 -18.49
CA ALA A 193 1.74 21.82 -19.82
C ALA A 193 1.72 22.93 -20.89
N ALA A 194 1.09 24.07 -20.59
CA ALA A 194 1.09 25.21 -21.49
C ALA A 194 2.49 25.85 -21.64
N ALA A 195 3.24 25.99 -20.54
CA ALA A 195 4.58 26.54 -20.54
C ALA A 195 5.58 25.62 -21.25
N LEU A 196 5.51 24.31 -21.03
CA LEU A 196 6.33 23.29 -21.69
C LEU A 196 6.02 23.23 -23.19
N THR A 197 4.75 23.34 -23.60
CA THR A 197 4.39 23.46 -25.02
C THR A 197 5.06 24.67 -25.65
N LEU A 198 5.04 25.83 -24.99
CA LEU A 198 5.76 27.01 -25.48
C LEU A 198 7.26 26.79 -25.57
N CYS A 199 7.86 26.10 -24.58
CA CYS A 199 9.29 25.78 -24.58
C CYS A 199 9.67 24.91 -25.78
N VAL A 200 8.81 23.96 -26.15
CA VAL A 200 9.01 23.04 -27.28
C VAL A 200 8.78 23.76 -28.62
N GLU A 201 7.76 24.60 -28.73
CA GLU A 201 7.43 25.32 -29.96
C GLU A 201 8.38 26.48 -30.27
N ASP A 202 8.89 27.16 -29.24
CA ASP A 202 9.83 28.27 -29.37
C ASP A 202 11.00 28.13 -28.38
N PRO A 203 12.17 27.66 -28.84
CA PRO A 203 13.33 27.45 -27.97
C PRO A 203 13.95 28.75 -27.42
N THR A 204 13.42 29.92 -27.80
CA THR A 204 13.88 31.22 -27.29
C THR A 204 13.10 31.70 -26.07
N VAL A 205 11.99 31.04 -25.74
CA VAL A 205 11.12 31.38 -24.61
C VAL A 205 11.76 30.93 -23.29
N PHE A 206 11.65 31.76 -22.25
CA PHE A 206 12.24 31.57 -20.91
C PHE A 206 13.76 31.42 -20.85
N VAL A 207 14.51 31.64 -21.93
CA VAL A 207 15.99 31.63 -21.88
C VAL A 207 16.54 32.83 -21.09
N GLU A 208 15.86 33.96 -21.18
CA GLU A 208 16.05 35.14 -20.34
C GLU A 208 14.86 35.30 -19.38
N ALA A 209 15.10 35.90 -18.21
CA ALA A 209 14.09 36.07 -17.17
C ALA A 209 12.90 36.88 -17.69
N THR A 210 11.70 36.31 -17.65
CA THR A 210 10.44 37.02 -17.94
C THR A 210 9.77 37.45 -16.63
N ALA A 211 8.64 38.15 -16.71
CA ALA A 211 7.80 38.33 -15.53
C ALA A 211 7.32 36.96 -15.00
N PRO A 212 6.96 36.85 -13.71
CA PRO A 212 6.39 35.63 -13.15
C PRO A 212 5.14 35.18 -13.94
N LEU A 213 4.95 33.88 -14.11
CA LEU A 213 3.83 33.33 -14.90
C LEU A 213 2.48 33.79 -14.35
N SER A 214 2.32 33.84 -13.03
CA SER A 214 1.13 34.32 -12.34
C SER A 214 0.80 35.78 -12.67
N GLU A 215 1.81 36.64 -12.87
CA GLU A 215 1.66 38.01 -13.34
C GLU A 215 1.30 38.05 -14.83
N ILE A 216 1.97 37.25 -15.65
CA ILE A 216 1.72 37.15 -17.09
C ILE A 216 0.29 36.69 -17.38
N ILE A 217 -0.17 35.63 -16.71
CA ILE A 217 -1.53 35.07 -16.84
C ILE A 217 -2.57 36.14 -16.50
N ARG A 218 -2.37 36.84 -15.38
CA ARG A 218 -3.25 37.92 -14.92
C ARG A 218 -3.29 39.08 -15.91
N ASP A 219 -2.13 39.54 -16.38
CA ASP A 219 -2.01 40.69 -17.29
C ASP A 219 -2.56 40.39 -18.69
N ALA A 220 -2.45 39.13 -19.13
CA ALA A 220 -3.06 38.63 -20.37
C ALA A 220 -4.59 38.49 -20.28
N GLY A 221 -5.16 38.54 -19.07
CA GLY A 221 -6.59 38.34 -18.82
C GLY A 221 -7.04 36.89 -19.01
N LEU A 222 -6.13 35.92 -18.92
CA LEU A 222 -6.46 34.50 -18.91
C LEU A 222 -7.20 34.15 -17.62
N ALA A 223 -8.13 33.21 -17.71
CA ALA A 223 -8.81 32.67 -16.53
C ALA A 223 -7.85 31.69 -15.82
N TYR A 224 -7.81 31.74 -14.49
CA TYR A 224 -6.95 30.90 -13.66
C TYR A 224 -7.74 30.32 -12.47
N SER A 225 -7.53 29.03 -12.18
CA SER A 225 -8.05 28.36 -10.98
C SER A 225 -7.23 27.10 -10.72
N ASP A 226 -6.66 26.96 -9.52
CA ASP A 226 -6.08 25.70 -8.99
C ASP A 226 -5.09 25.03 -9.95
N GLY A 227 -4.03 25.76 -10.33
CA GLY A 227 -3.00 25.27 -11.28
C GLY A 227 -3.42 25.25 -12.76
N PHE A 228 -4.69 25.51 -13.08
CA PHE A 228 -5.18 25.56 -14.45
C PHE A 228 -5.30 26.97 -15.01
N ILE A 229 -5.01 27.11 -16.30
CA ILE A 229 -5.30 28.28 -17.11
C ILE A 229 -6.27 27.96 -18.26
N ALA A 230 -7.07 28.95 -18.63
CA ALA A 230 -8.03 28.85 -19.72
C ALA A 230 -8.26 30.22 -20.39
N PRO A 231 -8.86 30.25 -21.60
CA PRO A 231 -9.24 31.50 -22.24
C PRO A 231 -10.12 32.40 -21.35
N ALA A 232 -10.05 33.71 -21.58
CA ALA A 232 -10.82 34.69 -20.82
C ALA A 232 -12.34 34.36 -20.83
N GLY A 233 -12.93 34.28 -19.64
CA GLY A 233 -14.36 33.98 -19.46
C GLY A 233 -14.70 32.48 -19.40
N PHE A 234 -13.72 31.60 -19.33
CA PHE A 234 -13.92 30.18 -19.06
C PHE A 234 -14.62 29.95 -17.70
N ASP A 235 -15.55 29.01 -17.66
CA ASP A 235 -16.34 28.68 -16.46
C ASP A 235 -15.79 27.41 -15.79
N PHE A 236 -14.80 27.60 -14.91
CA PHE A 236 -14.19 26.50 -14.15
C PHE A 236 -15.21 25.77 -13.27
N GLY A 237 -16.19 26.47 -12.71
CA GLY A 237 -17.23 25.86 -11.89
C GLY A 237 -18.07 24.87 -12.69
N ARG A 238 -18.51 25.28 -13.88
CA ARG A 238 -19.23 24.40 -14.80
C ARG A 238 -18.37 23.24 -15.29
N TRP A 239 -17.11 23.50 -15.66
CA TRP A 239 -16.21 22.45 -16.12
C TRP A 239 -15.99 21.40 -15.03
N ARG A 240 -15.63 21.79 -13.80
CA ARG A 240 -15.46 20.85 -12.67
C ARG A 240 -16.73 20.06 -12.38
N PHE A 241 -17.89 20.71 -12.46
CA PHE A 241 -19.16 20.02 -12.32
C PHE A 241 -19.35 18.95 -13.42
N GLU A 242 -19.06 19.27 -14.68
CA GLU A 242 -19.15 18.32 -15.79
C GLU A 242 -18.12 17.17 -15.66
N ILE A 243 -16.88 17.43 -15.21
CA ILE A 243 -15.88 16.40 -14.89
C ILE A 243 -16.41 15.46 -13.81
N ALA A 244 -16.88 16.01 -12.68
CA ALA A 244 -17.38 15.22 -11.56
C ALA A 244 -18.58 14.36 -11.96
N CYS A 245 -19.51 14.90 -12.77
CA CYS A 245 -20.62 14.13 -13.33
C CYS A 245 -20.13 12.95 -14.19
N ARG A 246 -19.12 13.14 -15.04
CA ARG A 246 -18.56 12.03 -15.84
C ARG A 246 -17.87 10.99 -14.97
N GLY A 247 -17.07 11.43 -13.99
CA GLY A 247 -16.41 10.55 -13.03
C GLY A 247 -17.43 9.69 -12.28
N ASN A 248 -18.53 10.30 -11.81
CA ASN A 248 -19.63 9.59 -11.17
C ASN A 248 -20.35 8.62 -12.13
N ALA A 249 -20.54 9.00 -13.40
CA ALA A 249 -21.15 8.14 -14.41
C ALA A 249 -20.32 6.88 -14.65
N ASP A 250 -19.00 7.04 -14.79
CA ASP A 250 -18.07 5.94 -15.05
C ASP A 250 -17.90 5.04 -13.82
N ALA A 251 -17.70 5.63 -12.64
CA ALA A 251 -17.49 4.89 -11.39
C ALA A 251 -18.71 4.04 -10.99
N HIS A 252 -19.92 4.56 -11.20
CA HIS A 252 -21.17 3.93 -10.73
C HIS A 252 -22.03 3.33 -11.84
N GLY A 253 -21.59 3.42 -13.11
CA GLY A 253 -22.35 2.95 -14.27
C GLY A 253 -23.69 3.67 -14.46
N LEU A 254 -23.74 4.97 -14.17
CA LEU A 254 -24.94 5.80 -14.25
C LEU A 254 -25.09 6.44 -15.64
N ASP A 255 -26.34 6.72 -16.02
CA ASP A 255 -26.56 7.59 -17.18
C ASP A 255 -26.25 9.07 -16.83
N PRO A 256 -26.05 9.94 -17.83
CA PRO A 256 -25.64 11.33 -17.58
C PRO A 256 -26.63 12.16 -16.72
N ASP A 257 -27.93 11.88 -16.78
CA ASP A 257 -28.93 12.62 -16.01
C ASP A 257 -28.87 12.19 -14.54
N ASP A 258 -28.75 10.88 -14.28
CA ASP A 258 -28.58 10.32 -12.94
C ASP A 258 -27.24 10.75 -12.31
N ALA A 259 -26.16 10.79 -13.07
CA ALA A 259 -24.85 11.25 -12.59
C ALA A 259 -24.86 12.75 -12.26
N THR A 260 -25.57 13.55 -13.06
CA THR A 260 -25.81 14.98 -12.77
C THR A 260 -26.61 15.17 -11.48
N ALA A 261 -27.67 14.37 -11.30
CA ALA A 261 -28.48 14.40 -10.09
C ALA A 261 -27.67 13.98 -8.85
N LEU A 262 -26.85 12.94 -8.97
CA LEU A 262 -25.93 12.52 -7.92
C LEU A 262 -24.96 13.64 -7.52
N GLN A 263 -24.31 14.29 -8.48
CA GLN A 263 -23.38 15.38 -8.18
C GLN A 263 -24.05 16.56 -7.47
N ILE A 264 -25.28 16.90 -7.85
CA ILE A 264 -26.08 17.93 -7.16
C ILE A 264 -26.37 17.52 -5.70
N LEU A 265 -26.66 16.23 -5.45
CA LEU A 265 -26.90 15.72 -4.10
C LEU A 265 -25.62 15.69 -3.26
N ILE A 266 -24.46 15.36 -3.85
CA ILE A 266 -23.15 15.40 -3.18
C ILE A 266 -22.84 16.84 -2.74
N MET A 267 -22.91 17.79 -3.66
CA MET A 267 -22.69 19.22 -3.37
C MET A 267 -23.65 19.75 -2.30
N ALA A 268 -24.87 19.22 -2.23
CA ALA A 268 -25.82 19.56 -1.17
C ALA A 268 -25.40 19.03 0.21
N VAL A 269 -24.81 17.83 0.28
CA VAL A 269 -24.22 17.32 1.54
C VAL A 269 -23.05 18.20 1.98
N GLU A 270 -22.16 18.54 1.05
CA GLU A 270 -21.01 19.43 1.30
C GLU A 270 -21.47 20.84 1.70
N GLN A 271 -22.55 21.35 1.11
CA GLN A 271 -23.11 22.63 1.55
C GLN A 271 -23.62 22.55 2.99
N LEU A 272 -24.25 21.44 3.39
CA LEU A 272 -24.76 21.24 4.75
C LEU A 272 -23.67 21.05 5.81
N THR A 273 -22.44 20.69 5.42
CA THR A 273 -21.30 20.67 6.36
C THR A 273 -20.82 22.09 6.66
N ILE A 274 -20.95 23.02 5.71
CA ILE A 274 -20.54 24.43 5.85
C ILE A 274 -21.65 25.29 6.47
N ASP A 275 -22.87 25.22 5.94
CA ASP A 275 -24.03 26.00 6.40
C ASP A 275 -25.23 25.07 6.67
N ALA A 276 -25.48 24.83 7.95
CA ALA A 276 -26.50 23.91 8.41
C ALA A 276 -27.95 24.35 8.11
N ASP A 277 -28.19 25.64 7.84
CA ASP A 277 -29.54 26.23 7.80
C ASP A 277 -30.05 26.49 6.37
N SER A 278 -29.20 26.35 5.34
CA SER A 278 -29.54 26.68 3.96
C SER A 278 -29.33 25.50 3.01
N LEU A 279 -30.44 24.94 2.53
CA LEU A 279 -30.43 23.90 1.50
C LEU A 279 -31.46 24.21 0.41
N THR A 280 -31.00 24.31 -0.84
CA THR A 280 -31.87 24.41 -2.02
C THR A 280 -31.57 23.25 -2.95
N LEU A 281 -32.51 22.33 -3.09
CA LEU A 281 -32.37 21.15 -3.93
C LEU A 281 -33.33 21.20 -5.12
N PRO A 282 -32.84 21.02 -6.36
CA PRO A 282 -33.68 20.76 -7.51
C PRO A 282 -34.54 19.51 -7.26
N ARG A 283 -35.82 19.58 -7.63
CA ARG A 283 -36.76 18.46 -7.43
C ARG A 283 -36.35 17.23 -8.23
N GLU A 284 -35.74 17.47 -9.40
CA GLU A 284 -35.20 16.49 -10.32
C GLU A 284 -34.08 15.68 -9.68
N ALA A 285 -33.17 16.33 -8.93
CA ALA A 285 -32.09 15.66 -8.23
C ALA A 285 -32.64 14.67 -7.19
N GLY A 286 -33.63 15.08 -6.40
CA GLY A 286 -34.30 14.17 -5.46
C GLY A 286 -35.15 13.07 -6.12
N ALA A 287 -35.54 13.23 -7.39
CA ALA A 287 -36.28 12.21 -8.13
C ALA A 287 -35.39 11.07 -8.62
N ALA A 288 -34.12 11.36 -8.96
CA ALA A 288 -33.13 10.36 -9.38
C ALA A 288 -32.86 9.29 -8.32
N LEU A 289 -33.16 9.57 -7.04
CA LEU A 289 -33.13 8.57 -5.96
C LEU A 289 -34.14 7.42 -6.14
N GLU A 290 -35.03 7.47 -7.14
CA GLU A 290 -35.79 6.30 -7.60
C GLU A 290 -34.87 5.21 -8.19
N ASN A 291 -33.67 5.56 -8.67
CA ASN A 291 -32.63 4.60 -8.99
C ASN A 291 -31.84 4.22 -7.72
N PRO A 292 -31.86 2.95 -7.28
CA PRO A 292 -31.10 2.53 -6.11
C PRO A 292 -29.58 2.75 -6.24
N VAL A 293 -29.04 2.73 -7.46
CA VAL A 293 -27.62 2.96 -7.70
C VAL A 293 -27.23 4.39 -7.31
N VAL A 294 -28.06 5.38 -7.65
CA VAL A 294 -27.85 6.80 -7.26
C VAL A 294 -27.89 6.95 -5.74
N ALA A 295 -28.83 6.29 -5.05
CA ALA A 295 -28.94 6.36 -3.60
C ALA A 295 -27.71 5.72 -2.90
N LYS A 296 -27.22 4.58 -3.41
CA LYS A 296 -26.02 3.91 -2.90
C LYS A 296 -24.77 4.76 -3.14
N ALA A 297 -24.57 5.23 -4.38
CA ALA A 297 -23.46 6.09 -4.77
C ALA A 297 -23.41 7.39 -3.95
N LEU A 298 -24.57 7.98 -3.63
CA LEU A 298 -24.63 9.16 -2.76
C LEU A 298 -24.03 8.89 -1.38
N VAL A 299 -24.28 7.73 -0.77
CA VAL A 299 -23.70 7.38 0.53
C VAL A 299 -22.20 7.14 0.40
N GLU A 300 -21.79 6.43 -0.66
CA GLU A 300 -20.39 6.11 -0.95
C GLU A 300 -19.54 7.37 -1.17
N GLU A 301 -20.01 8.30 -2.01
CA GLU A 301 -19.31 9.54 -2.36
C GLU A 301 -19.39 10.63 -1.28
N THR A 302 -20.17 10.43 -0.19
CA THR A 302 -20.33 11.44 0.86
C THR A 302 -19.84 10.96 2.22
N VAL A 303 -20.67 10.21 2.94
CA VAL A 303 -20.37 9.81 4.32
C VAL A 303 -19.24 8.80 4.35
N ASP A 304 -19.23 7.84 3.42
CA ASP A 304 -18.20 6.80 3.41
C ASP A 304 -16.86 7.33 2.85
N ALA A 305 -16.89 8.32 1.95
CA ALA A 305 -15.72 9.05 1.46
C ALA A 305 -15.25 10.21 2.37
N GLY A 306 -15.87 10.42 3.53
CA GLY A 306 -15.47 11.47 4.49
C GLY A 306 -15.83 12.91 4.10
N ARG A 307 -16.53 13.13 2.98
CA ARG A 307 -17.04 14.46 2.56
C ARG A 307 -18.28 14.92 3.34
N GLY A 308 -18.86 14.03 4.13
CA GLY A 308 -20.02 14.28 4.98
C GLY A 308 -19.99 13.53 6.30
N SER A 309 -21.06 13.66 7.08
CA SER A 309 -21.25 12.97 8.36
C SER A 309 -22.62 12.27 8.37
N PRO A 310 -22.84 11.29 9.26
CA PRO A 310 -24.16 10.74 9.50
C PRO A 310 -25.22 11.81 9.75
N GLU A 311 -24.86 12.90 10.45
CA GLU A 311 -25.75 14.02 10.75
C GLU A 311 -26.12 14.82 9.48
N THR A 312 -25.17 15.10 8.58
CA THR A 312 -25.49 15.80 7.33
C THR A 312 -26.32 14.94 6.39
N LEU A 313 -26.06 13.64 6.31
CA LEU A 313 -26.90 12.70 5.55
C LEU A 313 -28.33 12.63 6.12
N SER A 314 -28.48 12.63 7.44
CA SER A 314 -29.80 12.67 8.09
C SER A 314 -30.56 13.95 7.76
N ARG A 315 -29.90 15.12 7.80
CA ARG A 315 -30.52 16.40 7.41
C ARG A 315 -30.95 16.42 5.94
N LEU A 316 -30.10 15.88 5.06
CA LEU A 316 -30.44 15.74 3.65
C LEU A 316 -31.68 14.84 3.47
N ALA A 317 -31.71 13.68 4.13
CA ALA A 317 -32.83 12.75 4.09
C ALA A 317 -34.14 13.38 4.58
N GLU A 318 -34.09 14.17 5.66
CA GLU A 318 -35.24 14.94 6.17
C GLU A 318 -35.73 15.98 5.16
N ALA A 319 -34.82 16.75 4.56
CA ALA A 319 -35.15 17.76 3.56
C ALA A 319 -35.76 17.14 2.29
N LEU A 320 -35.23 15.99 1.85
CA LEU A 320 -35.74 15.21 0.73
C LEU A 320 -37.12 14.64 1.02
N GLY A 321 -37.37 14.12 2.23
CA GLY A 321 -38.61 13.40 2.57
C GLY A 321 -39.90 14.18 2.30
N ALA A 322 -39.87 15.51 2.37
CA ALA A 322 -41.01 16.37 2.05
C ALA A 322 -41.12 16.74 0.55
N GLN A 323 -40.03 16.64 -0.20
CA GLN A 323 -39.86 17.23 -1.54
C GLN A 323 -39.80 16.19 -2.66
N VAL A 324 -39.35 14.96 -2.36
CA VAL A 324 -39.19 13.90 -3.36
C VAL A 324 -40.53 13.32 -3.85
N PRO A 325 -40.61 12.90 -5.12
CA PRO A 325 -41.78 12.22 -5.64
C PRO A 325 -42.01 10.89 -4.92
N ARG A 326 -43.24 10.36 -5.00
CA ARG A 326 -43.65 9.14 -4.26
C ARG A 326 -42.71 7.94 -4.46
N PRO A 327 -42.21 7.63 -5.67
CA PRO A 327 -41.28 6.51 -5.88
C PRO A 327 -39.97 6.65 -5.08
N ALA A 328 -39.38 7.85 -5.05
CA ALA A 328 -38.13 8.13 -4.35
C ALA A 328 -38.25 8.27 -2.82
N ARG A 329 -39.46 8.17 -2.24
CA ARG A 329 -39.64 8.33 -0.77
C ARG A 329 -39.05 7.18 0.03
N ALA A 330 -39.07 5.96 -0.53
CA ALA A 330 -38.44 4.80 0.11
C ALA A 330 -36.91 5.03 0.19
N ALA A 331 -36.30 5.57 -0.86
CA ALA A 331 -34.89 5.95 -0.88
C ALA A 331 -34.56 7.03 0.16
N ALA A 332 -35.34 8.11 0.26
CA ALA A 332 -35.11 9.14 1.29
C ALA A 332 -35.19 8.57 2.73
N ARG A 333 -36.11 7.63 2.98
CA ARG A 333 -36.19 6.93 4.27
C ARG A 333 -35.05 5.95 4.49
N TRP A 334 -34.59 5.29 3.43
CA TRP A 334 -33.41 4.46 3.46
C TRP A 334 -32.15 5.29 3.80
N LEU A 335 -31.95 6.47 3.19
CA LEU A 335 -30.84 7.37 3.53
C LEU A 335 -30.86 7.76 5.02
N GLN A 336 -32.03 8.03 5.60
CA GLN A 336 -32.18 8.27 7.04
C GLN A 336 -31.79 7.04 7.86
N ALA A 337 -32.18 5.84 7.44
CA ALA A 337 -31.77 4.62 8.10
C ALA A 337 -30.25 4.41 8.02
N THR A 338 -29.65 4.64 6.86
CA THR A 338 -28.20 4.54 6.63
C THR A 338 -27.43 5.51 7.51
N ALA A 339 -27.89 6.77 7.63
CA ALA A 339 -27.33 7.73 8.58
C ALA A 339 -27.34 7.18 10.02
N LEU A 340 -28.46 6.59 10.46
CA LEU A 340 -28.56 5.98 11.79
C LEU A 340 -27.68 4.74 11.94
N LEU A 341 -27.52 3.92 10.89
CA LEU A 341 -26.60 2.78 10.88
C LEU A 341 -25.16 3.25 11.07
N ARG A 342 -24.73 4.29 10.34
CA ARG A 342 -23.38 4.87 10.46
C ARG A 342 -23.14 5.55 11.81
N ALA A 343 -24.18 6.11 12.43
CA ALA A 343 -24.13 6.63 13.79
C ALA A 343 -24.18 5.53 14.89
N GLY A 344 -24.35 4.25 14.52
CA GLY A 344 -24.45 3.13 15.47
C GLY A 344 -25.81 3.01 16.19
N GLU A 345 -26.84 3.74 15.75
CA GLU A 345 -28.19 3.76 16.33
C GLU A 345 -29.08 2.65 15.73
N ILE A 346 -28.67 1.39 15.93
CA ILE A 346 -29.23 0.23 15.21
C ILE A 346 -30.75 0.07 15.36
N ALA A 347 -31.29 0.31 16.55
CA ALA A 347 -32.72 0.16 16.81
C ALA A 347 -33.55 1.26 16.15
N ALA A 348 -32.97 2.45 15.97
CA ALA A 348 -33.61 3.54 15.24
C ALA A 348 -33.54 3.29 13.73
N ALA A 349 -32.38 2.88 13.23
CA ALA A 349 -32.18 2.50 11.84
C ALA A 349 -33.19 1.43 11.40
N GLU A 350 -33.37 0.36 12.18
CA GLU A 350 -34.33 -0.70 11.85
C GLU A 350 -35.77 -0.17 11.72
N ARG A 351 -36.19 0.78 12.57
CA ARG A 351 -37.54 1.37 12.46
C ARG A 351 -37.71 2.13 11.15
N GLU A 352 -36.69 2.86 10.73
CA GLU A 352 -36.71 3.58 9.45
C GLU A 352 -36.68 2.61 8.26
N LEU A 353 -35.91 1.52 8.33
CA LEU A 353 -35.91 0.47 7.30
C LEU A 353 -37.27 -0.23 7.19
N LEU A 354 -37.90 -0.59 8.30
CA LEU A 354 -39.24 -1.19 8.29
C LEU A 354 -40.29 -0.20 7.77
N ALA A 355 -40.14 1.09 8.08
CA ALA A 355 -40.98 2.13 7.50
C ALA A 355 -40.76 2.24 5.98
N ALA A 356 -39.52 2.21 5.50
CA ALA A 356 -39.18 2.20 4.08
C ALA A 356 -39.74 0.96 3.37
N GLU A 357 -39.61 -0.24 3.95
CA GLU A 357 -40.18 -1.51 3.42
C GLU A 357 -41.71 -1.43 3.30
N SER A 358 -42.38 -0.69 4.20
CA SER A 358 -43.83 -0.47 4.11
C SER A 358 -44.25 0.49 3.00
N MET A 359 -43.33 1.36 2.55
CA MET A 359 -43.56 2.33 1.47
C MET A 359 -43.31 1.69 0.10
N ASP A 360 -42.26 0.87 0.00
CA ASP A 360 -41.92 0.05 -1.15
C ASP A 360 -41.37 -1.31 -0.69
N THR A 361 -42.09 -2.38 -1.02
CA THR A 361 -41.75 -3.73 -0.57
C THR A 361 -40.63 -4.37 -1.37
N GLU A 362 -40.28 -3.80 -2.52
CA GLU A 362 -39.29 -4.32 -3.48
C GLU A 362 -38.03 -3.45 -3.56
N TRP A 363 -37.93 -2.37 -2.77
CA TRP A 363 -36.76 -1.47 -2.78
C TRP A 363 -35.49 -2.19 -2.30
N PRO A 364 -34.49 -2.46 -3.17
CA PRO A 364 -33.46 -3.46 -2.90
C PRO A 364 -32.56 -3.13 -1.72
N LEU A 365 -32.13 -1.87 -1.57
CA LEU A 365 -31.20 -1.47 -0.49
C LEU A 365 -31.81 -1.65 0.90
N THR A 366 -33.09 -1.28 1.06
CA THR A 366 -33.83 -1.53 2.31
C THR A 366 -33.93 -3.01 2.64
N LEU A 367 -34.17 -3.85 1.62
CA LEU A 367 -34.29 -5.29 1.81
C LEU A 367 -32.95 -5.94 2.20
N ILE A 368 -31.85 -5.49 1.60
CA ILE A 368 -30.50 -5.94 1.92
C ILE A 368 -30.16 -5.59 3.37
N ASP A 369 -30.37 -4.35 3.82
CA ASP A 369 -30.08 -3.95 5.20
C ASP A 369 -30.96 -4.67 6.23
N LEU A 370 -32.25 -4.90 5.92
CA LEU A 370 -33.11 -5.73 6.75
C LEU A 370 -32.66 -7.19 6.78
N ALA A 371 -32.09 -7.71 5.69
CA ALA A 371 -31.55 -9.06 5.64
C ALA A 371 -30.31 -9.19 6.52
N HIS A 372 -29.47 -8.14 6.54
CA HIS A 372 -28.31 -8.04 7.42
C HIS A 372 -28.73 -8.02 8.89
N ILE A 373 -29.74 -7.24 9.25
CA ILE A 373 -30.31 -7.22 10.60
C ILE A 373 -30.91 -8.59 10.97
N ALA A 374 -31.61 -9.25 10.04
CA ALA A 374 -32.15 -10.60 10.26
C ALA A 374 -31.02 -11.64 10.46
N SER A 375 -29.95 -11.54 9.68
CA SER A 375 -28.75 -12.35 9.81
C SER A 375 -28.10 -12.16 11.18
N ASP A 376 -27.97 -10.91 11.65
CA ASP A 376 -27.43 -10.61 12.98
C ASP A 376 -28.23 -11.31 14.08
N ARG A 377 -29.56 -11.34 13.96
CA ARG A 377 -30.47 -12.07 14.87
C ARG A 377 -30.42 -13.59 14.78
N GLY A 378 -29.63 -14.15 13.86
CA GLY A 378 -29.59 -15.59 13.62
C GLY A 378 -30.80 -16.13 12.85
N ASP A 379 -31.55 -15.27 12.13
CA ASP A 379 -32.71 -15.66 11.32
C ASP A 379 -32.33 -15.80 9.84
N ALA A 380 -31.74 -16.94 9.51
CA ALA A 380 -31.27 -17.25 8.15
C ALA A 380 -32.43 -17.29 7.14
N GLU A 381 -33.61 -17.75 7.54
CA GLU A 381 -34.77 -17.84 6.66
C GLU A 381 -35.29 -16.46 6.28
N ARG A 382 -35.45 -15.55 7.24
CA ARG A 382 -35.86 -14.17 6.96
C ARG A 382 -34.82 -13.44 6.12
N ALA A 383 -33.52 -13.60 6.45
CA ALA A 383 -32.44 -13.01 5.69
C ALA A 383 -32.45 -13.48 4.22
N LEU A 384 -32.50 -14.80 3.98
CA LEU A 384 -32.58 -15.36 2.64
C LEU A 384 -33.84 -14.92 1.87
N ALA A 385 -34.98 -14.82 2.53
CA ALA A 385 -36.21 -14.35 1.91
C ALA A 385 -36.10 -12.89 1.46
N LEU A 386 -35.45 -12.04 2.25
CA LEU A 386 -35.20 -10.64 1.93
C LEU A 386 -34.21 -10.48 0.78
N LEU A 387 -33.06 -11.16 0.83
CA LEU A 387 -32.05 -11.09 -0.23
C LEU A 387 -32.61 -11.54 -1.59
N ARG A 388 -33.41 -12.63 -1.62
CA ARG A 388 -34.07 -13.08 -2.85
C ARG A 388 -35.09 -12.07 -3.36
N ARG A 389 -35.82 -11.40 -2.47
CA ARG A 389 -36.79 -10.35 -2.85
C ARG A 389 -36.09 -9.08 -3.34
N ALA A 390 -34.90 -8.79 -2.83
CA ALA A 390 -34.02 -7.73 -3.34
C ALA A 390 -33.44 -8.03 -4.73
N GLY A 391 -33.68 -9.24 -5.27
CA GLY A 391 -33.24 -9.64 -6.61
C GLY A 391 -31.85 -10.25 -6.67
N LEU A 392 -31.21 -10.56 -5.53
CA LEU A 392 -29.90 -11.22 -5.54
C LEU A 392 -30.01 -12.63 -6.14
N PRO A 393 -29.06 -13.02 -7.02
CA PRO A 393 -29.13 -14.30 -7.69
C PRO A 393 -28.78 -15.46 -6.73
N PRO A 394 -29.23 -16.70 -7.00
CA PRO A 394 -29.07 -17.83 -6.07
C PRO A 394 -27.61 -18.21 -5.73
N ASP A 395 -26.68 -17.88 -6.62
CA ASP A 395 -25.23 -18.07 -6.52
C ASP A 395 -24.51 -16.87 -5.87
N HIS A 396 -25.25 -15.86 -5.43
CA HIS A 396 -24.67 -14.75 -4.68
C HIS A 396 -24.00 -15.26 -3.39
N PRO A 397 -22.76 -14.86 -3.06
CA PRO A 397 -22.02 -15.39 -1.91
C PRO A 397 -22.78 -15.34 -0.58
N SER A 398 -23.45 -14.23 -0.28
CA SER A 398 -24.29 -14.09 0.93
C SER A 398 -25.46 -15.08 0.97
N ILE A 399 -26.04 -15.42 -0.19
CA ILE A 399 -27.13 -16.39 -0.27
C ILE A 399 -26.59 -17.81 -0.07
N GLU A 400 -25.50 -18.19 -0.73
CA GLU A 400 -24.86 -19.51 -0.53
C GLU A 400 -24.41 -19.69 0.92
N PHE A 401 -23.77 -18.67 1.50
CA PHE A 401 -23.33 -18.67 2.87
C PHE A 401 -24.49 -18.84 3.86
N LEU A 402 -25.59 -18.11 3.71
CA LEU A 402 -26.73 -18.23 4.63
C LEU A 402 -27.51 -19.54 4.46
N GLN A 403 -27.47 -20.17 3.27
CA GLN A 403 -28.13 -21.45 3.04
C GLN A 403 -27.57 -22.57 3.94
N GLN A 404 -26.28 -22.53 4.29
CA GLN A 404 -25.67 -23.54 5.16
C GLN A 404 -26.22 -23.48 6.61
N TYR A 405 -26.80 -22.35 7.01
CA TYR A 405 -27.37 -22.13 8.34
C TYR A 405 -28.88 -22.33 8.41
N ARG A 406 -29.50 -22.76 7.30
CA ARG A 406 -30.93 -23.00 7.23
C ARG A 406 -31.27 -24.33 7.90
N VAL A 407 -32.10 -24.28 8.95
CA VAL A 407 -32.52 -25.50 9.65
C VAL A 407 -33.71 -26.14 8.97
N GLU A 408 -33.53 -27.37 8.46
CA GLU A 408 -34.65 -28.13 7.91
C GLU A 408 -35.56 -28.67 9.02
N PRO A 409 -36.90 -28.51 8.90
CA PRO A 409 -37.83 -29.09 9.86
C PRO A 409 -37.65 -30.60 9.94
N ARG A 410 -37.66 -31.16 11.15
CA ARG A 410 -37.57 -32.62 11.35
C ARG A 410 -38.74 -33.34 10.68
N PRO A 411 -38.53 -34.07 9.56
CA PRO A 411 -39.62 -34.64 8.79
C PRO A 411 -40.35 -35.76 9.54
N GLU A 412 -39.66 -36.43 10.46
CA GLU A 412 -40.20 -37.48 11.32
C GLU A 412 -41.13 -36.98 12.45
N LEU A 413 -41.19 -35.66 12.73
CA LEU A 413 -42.00 -35.12 13.82
C LEU A 413 -43.26 -34.39 13.30
N GLY A 414 -44.43 -34.93 13.62
CA GLY A 414 -45.69 -34.32 13.23
C GLY A 414 -45.91 -32.94 13.86
N ARG A 415 -46.39 -31.96 13.09
CA ARG A 415 -46.62 -30.56 13.53
C ARG A 415 -47.32 -30.39 14.89
N ASN A 416 -48.20 -31.31 15.28
CA ASN A 416 -48.95 -31.27 16.54
C ASN A 416 -48.41 -32.21 17.64
N GLU A 417 -47.36 -32.99 17.37
CA GLU A 417 -46.75 -33.91 18.32
C GLU A 417 -45.99 -33.17 19.43
N PRO A 418 -45.75 -33.81 20.59
CA PRO A 418 -44.87 -33.25 21.62
C PRO A 418 -43.48 -32.95 21.04
N CYS A 419 -42.95 -31.77 21.36
CA CYS A 419 -41.65 -31.35 20.87
C CYS A 419 -40.51 -32.23 21.42
N TRP A 420 -39.51 -32.51 20.59
CA TRP A 420 -38.34 -33.33 20.93
C TRP A 420 -37.49 -32.77 22.08
N CYS A 421 -37.55 -31.47 22.35
CA CYS A 421 -36.79 -30.81 23.42
C CYS A 421 -37.26 -31.15 24.85
N GLY A 422 -38.31 -31.96 25.00
CA GLY A 422 -38.83 -32.34 26.32
C GLY A 422 -39.69 -31.27 27.02
N SER A 423 -39.99 -30.14 26.36
CA SER A 423 -40.81 -29.05 26.94
C SER A 423 -42.29 -29.42 27.16
N GLY A 424 -42.75 -30.54 26.59
CA GLY A 424 -44.16 -30.96 26.60
C GLY A 424 -45.09 -30.10 25.71
N ARG A 425 -44.58 -29.04 25.06
CA ARG A 425 -45.34 -28.22 24.11
C ARG A 425 -45.47 -28.94 22.76
N LYS A 426 -46.52 -28.62 21.98
CA LYS A 426 -46.64 -29.08 20.58
C LYS A 426 -45.47 -28.54 19.76
N TYR A 427 -44.94 -29.33 18.83
CA TYR A 427 -43.79 -28.97 18.00
C TYR A 427 -43.94 -27.60 17.32
N LYS A 428 -45.10 -27.32 16.70
CA LYS A 428 -45.48 -26.02 16.12
C LYS A 428 -45.53 -24.81 17.05
N LYS A 429 -45.55 -25.04 18.37
CA LYS A 429 -45.59 -24.01 19.41
C LYS A 429 -44.29 -23.96 20.21
N CYS A 430 -43.29 -24.73 19.79
CA CYS A 430 -42.00 -24.83 20.45
C CYS A 430 -40.88 -24.56 19.43
N HIS A 431 -40.44 -25.58 18.69
CA HIS A 431 -39.24 -25.53 17.86
C HIS A 431 -39.52 -25.53 16.35
N LEU A 432 -40.68 -25.95 15.86
CA LEU A 432 -40.95 -25.91 14.42
C LEU A 432 -40.94 -24.46 13.91
N GLY A 433 -39.93 -24.11 13.11
CA GLY A 433 -39.65 -22.76 12.62
C GLY A 433 -38.79 -21.88 13.55
N ASN A 434 -38.38 -22.40 14.71
CA ASN A 434 -37.52 -21.73 15.69
C ASN A 434 -36.35 -22.64 16.13
N GLU A 435 -36.00 -23.66 15.33
CA GLU A 435 -34.80 -24.46 15.58
C GLU A 435 -33.58 -23.67 15.14
N GLN A 436 -32.54 -23.70 15.96
CA GLN A 436 -31.24 -23.13 15.63
C GLN A 436 -30.22 -24.27 15.59
N LEU A 437 -29.21 -24.11 14.74
CA LEU A 437 -28.05 -25.00 14.75
C LEU A 437 -27.31 -24.88 16.10
N PRO A 438 -26.58 -25.92 16.51
CA PRO A 438 -25.70 -25.85 17.67
C PRO A 438 -24.76 -24.64 17.60
N LEU A 439 -24.38 -24.10 18.75
CA LEU A 439 -23.54 -22.90 18.82
C LEU A 439 -22.18 -23.12 18.14
N GLU A 440 -21.62 -24.33 18.23
CA GLU A 440 -20.40 -24.72 17.52
C GLU A 440 -20.51 -24.61 15.99
N GLU A 441 -21.70 -24.75 15.41
CA GLU A 441 -21.92 -24.58 13.97
C GLU A 441 -22.16 -23.11 13.61
N ARG A 442 -22.78 -22.35 14.51
CA ARG A 442 -23.05 -20.91 14.32
C ARG A 442 -21.85 -20.01 14.59
N ALA A 443 -20.79 -20.48 15.26
CA ALA A 443 -19.61 -19.66 15.57
C ALA A 443 -18.99 -19.01 14.32
N ALA A 444 -18.85 -19.76 13.22
CA ALA A 444 -18.38 -19.19 11.95
C ALA A 444 -19.31 -18.11 11.38
N TRP A 445 -20.63 -18.25 11.61
CA TRP A 445 -21.59 -17.22 11.23
C TRP A 445 -21.45 -15.97 12.09
N LEU A 446 -21.29 -16.13 13.41
CA LEU A 446 -21.03 -15.02 14.32
C LEU A 446 -19.77 -14.23 13.93
N TYR A 447 -18.68 -14.94 13.62
CA TYR A 447 -17.45 -14.31 13.13
C TYR A 447 -17.70 -13.56 11.82
N SER A 448 -18.40 -14.17 10.86
CA SER A 448 -18.77 -13.51 9.60
C SER A 448 -19.64 -12.25 9.79
N LYS A 449 -20.51 -12.20 10.81
CA LYS A 449 -21.26 -10.97 11.15
C LYS A 449 -20.31 -9.83 11.55
N ALA A 450 -19.29 -10.13 12.34
CA ALA A 450 -18.28 -9.16 12.75
C ALA A 450 -17.37 -8.74 11.57
N SER A 451 -16.92 -9.68 10.75
CA SER A 451 -16.15 -9.37 9.53
C SER A 451 -16.93 -8.46 8.57
N ARG A 452 -18.22 -8.75 8.36
CA ARG A 452 -19.08 -7.92 7.53
C ARG A 452 -19.30 -6.53 8.14
N TYR A 453 -19.40 -6.42 9.46
CA TYR A 453 -19.49 -5.12 10.14
C TYR A 453 -18.27 -4.24 9.84
N VAL A 454 -17.07 -4.82 9.80
CA VAL A 454 -15.86 -4.12 9.39
C VAL A 454 -15.98 -3.61 7.95
N SER A 455 -16.44 -4.46 7.02
CA SER A 455 -16.54 -4.11 5.60
C SER A 455 -17.65 -3.09 5.28
N GLU A 456 -18.67 -2.95 6.11
CA GLU A 456 -19.87 -2.13 5.85
C GLU A 456 -19.91 -0.80 6.62
N THR A 457 -18.86 -0.47 7.37
CA THR A 457 -18.84 0.71 8.26
C THR A 457 -17.52 1.48 8.12
N HIS A 458 -17.32 2.49 8.99
CA HIS A 458 -16.13 3.34 9.00
C HIS A 458 -14.81 2.57 9.18
N TRP A 459 -14.86 1.31 9.59
CA TRP A 459 -13.71 0.43 9.68
C TRP A 459 -13.12 0.03 8.31
N TYR A 460 -13.88 0.17 7.21
CA TYR A 460 -13.43 -0.22 5.86
C TYR A 460 -12.14 0.51 5.44
N GLY A 461 -12.01 1.81 5.73
CA GLY A 461 -10.79 2.57 5.43
C GLY A 461 -9.57 2.05 6.19
N MET A 462 -9.73 1.65 7.45
CA MET A 462 -8.66 1.02 8.22
C MET A 462 -8.36 -0.41 7.74
N LEU A 463 -9.35 -1.12 7.19
CA LEU A 463 -9.09 -2.41 6.55
C LEU A 463 -8.25 -2.24 5.29
N LEU A 464 -8.48 -1.19 4.51
CA LEU A 464 -7.66 -0.85 3.35
C LEU A 464 -6.20 -0.56 3.74
N GLU A 465 -5.98 0.19 4.83
CA GLU A 465 -4.64 0.42 5.39
C GLU A 465 -3.93 -0.92 5.71
N LEU A 466 -4.63 -1.86 6.35
CA LEU A 466 -4.08 -3.18 6.66
C LEU A 466 -3.88 -4.04 5.40
N ALA A 467 -4.76 -3.91 4.41
CA ALA A 467 -4.63 -4.63 3.15
C ALA A 467 -3.40 -4.16 2.37
N LEU A 468 -3.13 -2.85 2.33
CA LEU A 468 -1.91 -2.28 1.75
C LEU A 468 -0.65 -2.82 2.42
N GLU A 469 -0.62 -2.87 3.75
CA GLU A 469 0.52 -3.45 4.46
C GLU A 469 0.63 -4.96 4.20
N ARG A 470 -0.49 -5.68 4.14
CA ARG A 470 -0.53 -7.12 3.86
C ARG A 470 -0.10 -7.46 2.43
N SER A 471 -0.32 -6.56 1.48
CA SER A 471 0.07 -6.70 0.07
C SER A 471 1.43 -6.10 -0.26
N ARG A 472 2.20 -5.60 0.74
CA ARG A 472 3.49 -4.91 0.54
C ARG A 472 4.51 -5.67 -0.34
N TYR A 473 4.45 -7.00 -0.35
CA TYR A 473 5.35 -7.85 -1.14
C TYR A 473 4.64 -8.60 -2.28
N ALA A 474 3.44 -8.16 -2.67
CA ALA A 474 2.74 -8.72 -3.83
C ALA A 474 3.42 -8.26 -5.14
N ASP A 475 3.42 -9.14 -6.14
CA ASP A 475 3.98 -8.83 -7.47
C ASP A 475 3.11 -7.79 -8.21
N ASP A 476 1.79 -7.82 -8.01
CA ASP A 476 0.81 -6.84 -8.51
C ASP A 476 0.10 -6.19 -7.32
N LEU A 477 0.17 -4.86 -7.23
CA LEU A 477 -0.38 -4.13 -6.09
C LEU A 477 -1.91 -4.10 -6.10
N HIS A 478 -2.55 -4.00 -7.27
CA HIS A 478 -4.00 -3.88 -7.36
C HIS A 478 -4.68 -5.20 -6.98
N ASP A 479 -4.24 -6.31 -7.59
CA ASP A 479 -4.74 -7.64 -7.26
C ASP A 479 -4.36 -8.02 -5.81
N GLY A 480 -3.16 -7.67 -5.38
CA GLY A 480 -2.67 -7.91 -4.03
C GLY A 480 -3.53 -7.24 -2.96
N ILE A 481 -3.94 -5.98 -3.15
CA ILE A 481 -4.83 -5.27 -2.21
C ILE A 481 -6.20 -5.95 -2.18
N ALA A 482 -6.78 -6.28 -3.34
CA ALA A 482 -8.09 -6.91 -3.41
C ALA A 482 -8.14 -8.26 -2.67
N GLU A 483 -7.10 -9.08 -2.81
CA GLU A 483 -6.96 -10.33 -2.04
C GLU A 483 -6.77 -10.06 -0.54
N ALA A 484 -5.93 -9.08 -0.19
CA ALA A 484 -5.62 -8.73 1.19
C ALA A 484 -6.83 -8.17 1.96
N MET A 485 -7.76 -7.48 1.28
CA MET A 485 -9.03 -7.02 1.86
C MET A 485 -9.91 -8.18 2.36
N ALA A 486 -9.76 -9.37 1.78
CA ALA A 486 -10.44 -10.59 2.22
C ALA A 486 -9.53 -11.52 3.06
N ASP A 487 -8.27 -11.14 3.32
CA ASP A 487 -7.34 -11.95 4.09
C ASP A 487 -7.83 -12.06 5.55
N PRO A 488 -8.04 -13.29 6.07
CA PRO A 488 -8.51 -13.49 7.44
C PRO A 488 -7.62 -12.85 8.52
N LEU A 489 -6.32 -12.69 8.29
CA LEU A 489 -5.41 -12.01 9.21
C LEU A 489 -5.72 -10.52 9.29
N ALA A 490 -5.88 -9.83 8.15
CA ALA A 490 -6.12 -8.39 8.12
C ALA A 490 -7.45 -8.06 8.82
N VAL A 491 -8.51 -8.81 8.50
CA VAL A 491 -9.83 -8.64 9.13
C VAL A 491 -9.76 -8.92 10.63
N ASP A 492 -9.10 -10.00 11.07
CA ASP A 492 -9.02 -10.34 12.50
C ASP A 492 -8.15 -9.38 13.31
N ALA A 493 -7.05 -8.91 12.72
CA ALA A 493 -6.20 -7.91 13.34
C ALA A 493 -7.00 -6.62 13.59
N LEU A 494 -7.83 -6.21 12.64
CA LEU A 494 -8.72 -5.07 12.83
C LEU A 494 -9.81 -5.34 13.87
N LEU A 495 -10.39 -6.54 13.87
CA LEU A 495 -11.40 -6.93 14.86
C LEU A 495 -10.86 -6.89 16.29
N HIS A 496 -9.67 -7.43 16.53
CA HIS A 496 -9.16 -7.60 17.89
C HIS A 496 -8.13 -6.54 18.29
N GLU A 497 -7.01 -6.40 17.57
CA GLU A 497 -6.00 -5.38 17.86
C GLU A 497 -6.44 -3.97 17.45
N GLY A 498 -7.40 -3.86 16.52
CA GLY A 498 -8.04 -2.61 16.13
C GLY A 498 -9.35 -2.28 16.86
N GLU A 499 -9.75 -3.10 17.84
CA GLU A 499 -10.96 -2.94 18.66
C GLU A 499 -12.32 -2.97 17.92
N ALA A 500 -12.34 -3.24 16.60
CA ALA A 500 -13.58 -3.24 15.83
C ALA A 500 -14.60 -4.30 16.28
N PHE A 501 -14.15 -5.40 16.90
CA PHE A 501 -15.02 -6.43 17.47
C PHE A 501 -15.75 -5.94 18.73
N ALA A 502 -15.10 -5.12 19.56
CA ALA A 502 -15.73 -4.51 20.73
C ALA A 502 -16.81 -3.51 20.29
N ASP A 503 -16.52 -2.74 19.23
CA ASP A 503 -17.48 -1.83 18.62
C ASP A 503 -18.67 -2.57 17.98
N PHE A 504 -18.40 -3.67 17.25
CA PHE A 504 -19.44 -4.58 16.75
C PHE A 504 -20.36 -5.06 17.87
N LEU A 505 -19.81 -5.50 19.01
CA LEU A 505 -20.63 -5.94 20.15
C LEU A 505 -21.43 -4.81 20.79
N ARG A 506 -20.88 -3.61 20.84
CA ARG A 506 -21.57 -2.42 21.35
C ARG A 506 -22.78 -2.07 20.46
N VAL A 507 -22.60 -2.06 19.14
CA VAL A 507 -23.60 -1.61 18.16
C VAL A 507 -24.58 -2.73 17.79
N ARG A 508 -24.06 -3.90 17.39
CA ARG A 508 -24.85 -5.02 16.88
C ARG A 508 -25.18 -6.06 17.95
N GLY A 509 -24.46 -6.10 19.07
CA GLY A 509 -24.72 -7.04 20.17
C GLY A 509 -26.17 -7.08 20.69
N PRO A 510 -26.93 -5.96 20.74
CA PRO A 510 -28.35 -5.99 21.08
C PRO A 510 -29.25 -6.78 20.10
N LEU A 511 -28.79 -7.06 18.88
CA LEU A 511 -29.50 -7.89 17.91
C LEU A 511 -29.16 -9.38 18.05
N LEU A 512 -27.95 -9.71 18.51
CA LEU A 512 -27.47 -11.09 18.52
C LEU A 512 -28.32 -11.99 19.43
N PRO A 513 -28.48 -13.29 19.11
CA PRO A 513 -28.93 -14.29 20.06
C PRO A 513 -28.11 -14.24 21.37
N ASP A 514 -28.75 -14.45 22.52
CA ASP A 514 -28.10 -14.33 23.83
C ASP A 514 -26.84 -15.21 23.96
N ASP A 515 -26.85 -16.40 23.35
CA ASP A 515 -25.72 -17.34 23.40
C ASP A 515 -24.56 -16.95 22.47
N GLU A 516 -24.86 -16.40 21.29
CA GLU A 516 -23.87 -15.79 20.39
C GLU A 516 -23.25 -14.54 21.00
N ARG A 517 -24.06 -13.69 21.63
CA ARG A 517 -23.55 -12.52 22.34
C ARG A 517 -22.60 -12.93 23.47
N ALA A 518 -22.99 -13.89 24.30
CA ALA A 518 -22.14 -14.39 25.38
C ALA A 518 -20.86 -15.06 24.85
N LEU A 519 -20.92 -15.69 23.68
CA LEU A 519 -19.74 -16.25 23.01
C LEU A 519 -18.80 -15.15 22.51
N ALA A 520 -19.33 -14.12 21.85
CA ALA A 520 -18.55 -12.97 21.39
C ALA A 520 -17.91 -12.22 22.57
N GLU A 521 -18.62 -12.03 23.68
CA GLU A 521 -18.06 -11.44 24.90
C GLU A 521 -16.89 -12.26 25.46
N GLN A 522 -16.87 -13.58 25.26
CA GLN A 522 -15.71 -14.43 25.61
C GLN A 522 -14.55 -14.25 24.63
N TRP A 523 -14.82 -14.06 23.34
CA TRP A 523 -13.77 -13.86 22.33
C TRP A 523 -12.97 -12.58 22.58
N LEU A 524 -13.58 -11.54 23.15
CA LEU A 524 -12.88 -10.32 23.58
C LEU A 524 -11.81 -10.56 24.65
N LEU A 525 -11.84 -11.70 25.34
CA LEU A 525 -10.89 -12.04 26.41
C LEU A 525 -9.75 -12.94 25.93
N VAL A 526 -9.70 -13.26 24.64
CA VAL A 526 -8.71 -14.18 24.07
C VAL A 526 -7.75 -13.42 23.17
N ASP A 527 -6.49 -13.40 23.57
CA ASP A 527 -5.41 -12.81 22.79
C ASP A 527 -4.91 -13.77 21.71
N ARG A 528 -4.37 -13.19 20.64
CA ARG A 528 -3.57 -13.92 19.65
C ARG A 528 -2.32 -14.49 20.31
N SER A 529 -1.92 -15.68 19.89
CA SER A 529 -0.73 -16.34 20.44
C SER A 529 0.02 -17.14 19.39
N VAL A 530 1.16 -17.68 19.80
CA VAL A 530 1.96 -18.62 19.01
C VAL A 530 1.74 -20.02 19.57
N PHE A 531 1.48 -20.95 18.67
CA PHE A 531 1.07 -22.32 18.99
C PHE A 531 2.01 -23.31 18.31
N GLU A 532 2.47 -24.31 19.07
CA GLU A 532 3.12 -25.49 18.52
C GLU A 532 2.09 -26.57 18.24
N VAL A 533 2.13 -27.14 17.04
CA VAL A 533 1.31 -28.31 16.67
C VAL A 533 1.90 -29.56 17.31
N GLU A 534 1.19 -30.16 18.27
CA GLU A 534 1.62 -31.38 18.95
C GLU A 534 1.13 -32.66 18.26
N SER A 535 -0.09 -32.65 17.72
CA SER A 535 -0.62 -33.78 16.95
C SER A 535 -1.72 -33.36 15.97
N VAL A 536 -1.85 -34.09 14.85
CA VAL A 536 -2.82 -33.77 13.79
C VAL A 536 -3.69 -34.99 13.46
N ARG A 537 -5.01 -34.78 13.39
CA ARG A 537 -5.98 -35.71 12.78
C ARG A 537 -6.49 -35.12 11.47
N PRO A 538 -5.94 -35.53 10.31
CA PRO A 538 -6.26 -34.89 9.03
C PRO A 538 -7.75 -34.89 8.70
N GLY A 539 -8.32 -33.71 8.44
CA GLY A 539 -9.74 -33.53 8.15
C GLY A 539 -10.65 -33.42 9.38
N GLU A 540 -10.10 -33.43 10.60
CA GLU A 540 -10.88 -33.47 11.84
C GLU A 540 -10.42 -32.46 12.89
N SER A 541 -9.19 -32.58 13.40
CA SER A 541 -8.69 -31.76 14.50
C SER A 541 -7.18 -31.58 14.52
N VAL A 542 -6.72 -30.56 15.24
CA VAL A 542 -5.31 -30.27 15.52
C VAL A 542 -5.17 -30.05 17.03
N THR A 543 -4.24 -30.74 17.67
CA THR A 543 -3.86 -30.44 19.06
C THR A 543 -2.70 -29.46 19.05
N VAL A 544 -2.88 -28.32 19.69
CA VAL A 544 -1.86 -27.28 19.78
C VAL A 544 -1.53 -26.95 21.22
N ARG A 545 -0.29 -26.53 21.45
CA ARG A 545 0.19 -25.99 22.71
C ARG A 545 0.58 -24.54 22.52
N ASP A 546 -0.03 -23.64 23.28
CA ASP A 546 0.39 -22.25 23.36
C ASP A 546 1.81 -22.21 23.98
N ILE A 547 2.77 -21.62 23.27
CA ILE A 547 4.15 -21.57 23.74
C ILE A 547 4.43 -20.39 24.68
N ARG A 548 3.54 -19.39 24.74
CA ARG A 548 3.59 -18.26 25.67
C ARG A 548 3.01 -18.65 27.03
N THR A 549 1.89 -19.38 27.05
CA THR A 549 1.19 -19.76 28.30
C THR A 549 1.44 -21.21 28.74
N GLY A 550 1.73 -22.11 27.80
CA GLY A 550 1.83 -23.55 28.03
C GLY A 550 0.51 -24.32 27.93
N ASP A 551 -0.61 -23.62 27.71
CA ASP A 551 -1.94 -24.23 27.61
C ASP A 551 -2.08 -25.12 26.37
N ARG A 552 -2.92 -26.15 26.46
CA ARG A 552 -3.16 -27.12 25.39
C ARG A 552 -4.61 -27.12 24.95
N HIS A 553 -4.83 -27.11 23.64
CA HIS A 553 -6.15 -27.09 23.03
C HIS A 553 -6.28 -28.17 21.96
N GLU A 554 -7.38 -28.93 21.98
CA GLU A 554 -7.82 -29.72 20.82
C GLU A 554 -8.76 -28.84 20.00
N VAL A 555 -8.30 -28.44 18.81
CA VAL A 555 -8.99 -27.50 17.93
C VAL A 555 -9.66 -28.27 16.80
N ARG A 556 -10.97 -28.07 16.61
CA ARG A 556 -11.72 -28.67 15.50
C ARG A 556 -11.45 -27.87 14.23
N GLU A 557 -10.67 -28.44 13.33
CA GLU A 557 -10.24 -27.80 12.10
C GLU A 557 -10.12 -28.84 10.98
N ARG A 558 -10.85 -28.63 9.86
CA ARG A 558 -10.98 -29.63 8.78
C ARG A 558 -10.06 -29.38 7.61
N LEU A 559 -9.81 -28.12 7.26
CA LEU A 559 -9.01 -27.74 6.10
C LEU A 559 -7.54 -27.66 6.49
N ALA A 560 -7.22 -26.88 7.53
CA ALA A 560 -5.82 -26.68 7.90
C ALA A 560 -5.17 -27.97 8.43
N SER A 561 -5.93 -28.85 9.10
CA SER A 561 -5.43 -30.17 9.57
C SER A 561 -4.95 -31.09 8.44
N ARG A 562 -5.23 -30.78 7.17
CA ARG A 562 -4.69 -31.51 6.02
C ARG A 562 -3.33 -30.98 5.55
N GLN A 563 -2.93 -29.80 6.01
CA GLN A 563 -1.75 -29.08 5.55
C GLN A 563 -0.71 -28.89 6.67
N VAL A 564 -1.15 -28.63 7.90
CA VAL A 564 -0.25 -28.43 9.04
C VAL A 564 0.44 -29.74 9.44
N LYS A 565 1.66 -29.62 9.96
CA LYS A 565 2.49 -30.75 10.40
C LYS A 565 2.82 -30.65 11.88
N GLU A 566 3.04 -31.81 12.51
CA GLU A 566 3.54 -31.87 13.89
C GLU A 566 4.88 -31.12 13.99
N GLY A 567 5.08 -30.39 15.09
CA GLY A 567 6.24 -29.53 15.34
C GLY A 567 6.18 -28.14 14.70
N GLN A 568 5.23 -27.88 13.80
CA GLN A 568 5.05 -26.57 13.18
C GLN A 568 4.60 -25.52 14.19
N LEU A 569 5.07 -24.28 14.03
CA LEU A 569 4.62 -23.12 14.79
C LEU A 569 3.61 -22.31 13.98
N LEU A 570 2.53 -21.89 14.63
CA LEU A 570 1.42 -21.14 14.04
C LEU A 570 1.11 -19.93 14.90
N CYS A 571 0.94 -18.76 14.29
CA CYS A 571 0.36 -17.58 14.93
C CYS A 571 -1.11 -17.45 14.52
N THR A 572 -2.01 -17.50 15.49
CA THR A 572 -3.47 -17.54 15.25
C THR A 572 -4.23 -17.24 16.54
N ARG A 573 -5.56 -17.19 16.47
CA ARG A 573 -6.45 -17.20 17.65
C ARG A 573 -7.19 -18.52 17.76
N VAL A 574 -7.10 -19.14 18.93
CA VAL A 574 -7.86 -20.33 19.29
C VAL A 574 -9.05 -19.89 20.14
N LEU A 575 -10.21 -19.75 19.52
CA LEU A 575 -11.42 -19.25 20.19
C LEU A 575 -12.36 -20.39 20.59
N PRO A 576 -13.09 -20.26 21.70
CA PRO A 576 -14.18 -21.18 22.02
C PRO A 576 -15.31 -21.08 21.00
N ALA A 577 -15.96 -22.19 20.69
CA ALA A 577 -17.16 -22.27 19.84
C ALA A 577 -18.15 -23.24 20.50
N GLY A 578 -18.86 -22.77 21.52
CA GLY A 578 -19.69 -23.62 22.37
C GLY A 578 -18.83 -24.54 23.25
N SER A 579 -18.85 -25.85 22.97
CA SER A 579 -18.11 -26.85 23.77
C SER A 579 -16.75 -27.26 23.18
N ILE A 580 -16.37 -26.69 22.03
CA ILE A 580 -15.14 -27.00 21.30
C ILE A 580 -14.28 -25.74 21.12
N MET A 581 -13.03 -25.89 20.68
CA MET A 581 -12.18 -24.79 20.22
C MET A 581 -12.06 -24.81 18.70
N GLN A 582 -11.92 -23.64 18.07
CA GLN A 582 -11.72 -23.46 16.62
C GLN A 582 -10.66 -22.38 16.34
N PHE A 583 -10.05 -22.42 15.15
CA PHE A 583 -9.20 -21.34 14.68
C PHE A 583 -10.03 -20.25 14.02
N PHE A 584 -9.68 -18.99 14.29
CA PHE A 584 -10.22 -17.82 13.61
C PHE A 584 -9.08 -16.87 13.25
N GLY A 585 -9.34 -15.99 12.28
CA GLY A 585 -8.44 -14.88 11.98
C GLY A 585 -7.11 -15.22 11.32
N GLY A 586 -7.16 -16.25 10.46
CA GLY A 586 -6.00 -16.75 9.74
C GLY A 586 -5.15 -17.70 10.57
N ILE A 587 -4.42 -18.57 9.89
CA ILE A 587 -3.46 -19.49 10.48
C ILE A 587 -2.13 -19.19 9.85
N GLU A 588 -1.28 -18.44 10.55
CA GLU A 588 -0.03 -17.94 10.00
C GLU A 588 1.14 -18.86 10.40
N PRO A 589 1.78 -19.59 9.46
CA PRO A 589 3.04 -20.27 9.75
C PRO A 589 4.10 -19.31 10.30
N VAL A 590 4.82 -19.76 11.33
CA VAL A 590 5.94 -19.04 11.94
C VAL A 590 7.19 -19.90 11.83
N SER A 591 8.29 -19.34 11.34
CA SER A 591 9.57 -20.06 11.36
C SER A 591 10.18 -20.04 12.75
N LEU A 592 11.06 -21.00 13.04
CA LEU A 592 11.74 -21.06 14.33
C LEU A 592 12.59 -19.79 14.62
N GLY A 593 13.16 -19.19 13.58
CA GLY A 593 13.96 -17.96 13.71
C GLY A 593 13.14 -16.71 14.03
N GLU A 594 11.87 -16.68 13.66
CA GLU A 594 10.95 -15.55 13.90
C GLU A 594 10.22 -15.67 15.24
N ARG A 595 10.15 -16.89 15.81
CA ARG A 595 9.34 -17.23 16.99
C ARG A 595 9.52 -16.24 18.15
N ASP A 596 10.76 -16.04 18.60
CA ASP A 596 11.02 -15.27 19.83
C ASP A 596 10.74 -13.78 19.62
N ALA A 597 11.08 -13.23 18.45
CA ALA A 597 10.77 -11.86 18.09
C ALA A 597 9.25 -11.63 17.98
N LEU A 598 8.51 -12.59 17.43
CA LEU A 598 7.04 -12.52 17.38
C LEU A 598 6.42 -12.64 18.78
N ILE A 599 6.95 -13.48 19.67
CA ILE A 599 6.50 -13.55 21.06
C ILE A 599 6.72 -12.21 21.77
N GLU A 600 7.92 -11.65 21.66
CA GLU A 600 8.24 -10.34 22.26
C GLU A 600 7.31 -9.24 21.73
N LEU A 601 7.03 -9.26 20.42
CA LEU A 601 6.07 -8.34 19.81
C LEU A 601 4.68 -8.52 20.42
N LEU A 602 4.15 -9.74 20.47
CA LEU A 602 2.82 -10.02 21.05
C LEU A 602 2.74 -9.69 22.54
N ASP A 603 3.82 -9.86 23.30
CA ASP A 603 3.89 -9.50 24.73
C ASP A 603 3.89 -7.98 24.95
N SER A 604 4.32 -7.20 23.95
CA SER A 604 4.28 -5.74 23.99
C SER A 604 2.89 -5.13 23.73
N GLY A 605 1.95 -5.93 23.20
CA GLY A 605 0.61 -5.47 22.79
C GLY A 605 0.69 -4.59 21.53
N PRO A 606 1.02 -5.17 20.36
CA PRO A 606 1.23 -4.40 19.14
C PRO A 606 -0.11 -3.87 18.62
N ASP A 607 -0.07 -2.72 17.95
CA ASP A 607 -1.22 -2.28 17.16
C ASP A 607 -1.41 -3.18 15.92
N LYS A 608 -2.60 -3.06 15.32
CA LYS A 608 -3.05 -3.81 14.15
C LYS A 608 -2.08 -3.74 12.94
N VAL A 609 -1.50 -2.57 12.65
CA VAL A 609 -0.62 -2.35 11.49
C VAL A 609 0.73 -3.02 11.75
N THR A 610 1.30 -2.76 12.92
CA THR A 610 2.58 -3.37 13.34
C THR A 610 2.51 -4.90 13.33
N LEU A 611 1.40 -5.48 13.81
CA LEU A 611 1.18 -6.92 13.79
C LEU A 611 1.11 -7.49 12.36
N VAL A 612 0.32 -6.87 11.49
CA VAL A 612 0.17 -7.31 10.09
C VAL A 612 1.50 -7.18 9.35
N ALA A 613 2.23 -6.09 9.52
CA ALA A 613 3.56 -5.89 8.94
C ALA A 613 4.53 -7.02 9.33
N ALA A 614 4.59 -7.34 10.63
CA ALA A 614 5.49 -8.39 11.15
C ALA A 614 5.19 -9.78 10.55
N LEU A 615 3.91 -10.14 10.42
CA LEU A 615 3.48 -11.43 9.87
C LEU A 615 3.55 -11.48 8.34
N THR A 616 3.48 -10.33 7.67
CA THR A 616 3.62 -10.20 6.21
C THR A 616 5.08 -10.29 5.77
N ARG A 617 6.03 -9.95 6.65
CA ARG A 617 7.49 -10.02 6.37
C ARG A 617 7.98 -11.37 5.89
N ARG A 618 7.26 -12.47 6.18
CA ARG A 618 7.59 -13.81 5.64
C ARG A 618 7.57 -13.88 4.11
N PHE A 619 6.85 -12.97 3.45
CA PHE A 619 6.77 -12.84 2.00
C PHE A 619 7.84 -11.90 1.44
N ALA A 620 8.60 -11.22 2.30
CA ALA A 620 9.67 -10.34 1.86
C ALA A 620 10.74 -11.14 1.11
N PRO A 621 11.35 -10.56 0.07
CA PRO A 621 12.50 -11.18 -0.58
C PRO A 621 13.63 -11.40 0.44
N PRO A 622 14.41 -12.49 0.31
CA PRO A 622 15.46 -12.80 1.27
C PRO A 622 16.52 -11.70 1.29
N THR A 623 16.77 -11.14 2.47
CA THR A 623 17.88 -10.18 2.66
C THR A 623 19.20 -10.94 2.63
N LEU A 624 19.92 -10.85 1.51
CA LEU A 624 21.22 -11.49 1.37
C LEU A 624 22.30 -10.65 2.03
N THR A 625 23.04 -11.24 2.97
CA THR A 625 24.21 -10.61 3.61
C THR A 625 25.50 -11.35 3.26
N ASN A 626 26.62 -10.64 3.25
CA ASN A 626 27.95 -11.21 3.06
C ASN A 626 28.40 -11.96 4.33
N THR A 627 29.57 -12.59 4.30
CA THR A 627 30.11 -13.35 5.45
C THR A 627 30.46 -12.51 6.70
N GLU A 628 30.30 -11.19 6.61
CA GLU A 628 30.58 -10.21 7.67
C GLU A 628 29.30 -9.54 8.19
N GLY A 629 28.14 -9.90 7.63
CA GLY A 629 26.83 -9.38 8.04
C GLY A 629 26.39 -8.15 7.25
N ASP A 630 27.20 -7.63 6.33
CA ASP A 630 26.82 -6.47 5.51
C ASP A 630 25.86 -6.88 4.39
N LEU A 631 24.99 -5.99 3.94
CA LEU A 631 24.08 -6.24 2.82
C LEU A 631 24.86 -6.53 1.53
N LEU A 632 24.40 -7.52 0.75
CA LEU A 632 24.96 -7.78 -0.56
C LEU A 632 24.56 -6.69 -1.54
N MET A 633 25.56 -5.92 -1.93
CA MET A 633 25.48 -4.89 -2.97
C MET A 633 26.35 -5.33 -4.16
N VAL A 634 26.14 -4.72 -5.32
CA VAL A 634 27.14 -4.67 -6.38
C VAL A 634 27.73 -3.27 -6.31
N CYS A 635 28.97 -3.18 -5.83
CA CYS A 635 29.69 -1.92 -5.71
C CYS A 635 30.86 -1.93 -6.70
N GLU A 636 30.84 -0.99 -7.62
CA GLU A 636 31.89 -0.79 -8.63
C GLU A 636 32.42 0.63 -8.53
N ALA A 637 33.74 0.80 -8.51
CA ALA A 637 34.36 2.12 -8.56
C ALA A 637 35.50 2.16 -9.57
N ALA A 638 35.62 3.25 -10.31
CA ALA A 638 36.76 3.52 -11.17
C ALA A 638 37.58 4.66 -10.58
N VAL A 639 38.85 4.41 -10.27
CA VAL A 639 39.75 5.42 -9.70
C VAL A 639 40.96 5.62 -10.60
N ARG A 640 41.40 6.87 -10.76
CA ARG A 640 42.73 7.15 -11.36
C ARG A 640 43.80 6.94 -10.31
N PHE A 641 44.73 6.03 -10.57
CA PHE A 641 45.71 5.58 -9.58
C PHE A 641 47.12 5.59 -10.18
N ALA A 642 48.02 6.41 -9.63
CA ALA A 642 49.28 6.75 -10.29
C ALA A 642 50.39 5.71 -10.13
N ASP A 643 50.40 4.95 -9.02
CA ASP A 643 51.43 3.95 -8.73
C ASP A 643 50.83 2.56 -8.41
N PRO A 644 50.47 1.75 -9.43
CA PRO A 644 49.94 0.41 -9.23
C PRO A 644 50.88 -0.54 -8.47
N THR A 645 52.19 -0.26 -8.38
CA THR A 645 53.13 -1.10 -7.62
C THR A 645 52.92 -1.00 -6.10
N ALA A 646 52.23 0.05 -5.63
CA ALA A 646 51.85 0.19 -4.24
C ALA A 646 50.78 -0.84 -3.80
N LEU A 647 49.97 -1.35 -4.73
CA LEU A 647 48.91 -2.34 -4.45
C LEU A 647 49.48 -3.68 -3.97
N ASP A 648 50.67 -4.06 -4.45
CA ASP A 648 51.37 -5.31 -4.07
C ASP A 648 51.71 -5.38 -2.57
N LYS A 649 51.62 -4.26 -1.84
CA LYS A 649 51.89 -4.18 -0.39
C LYS A 649 50.67 -4.55 0.46
N VAL A 650 49.47 -4.48 -0.12
CA VAL A 650 48.19 -4.59 0.60
C VAL A 650 47.33 -5.71 0.04
N TYR A 651 47.33 -5.90 -1.28
CA TYR A 651 46.48 -6.87 -1.97
C TYR A 651 47.29 -8.00 -2.60
N VAL A 652 46.66 -9.15 -2.80
CA VAL A 652 47.29 -10.32 -3.40
C VAL A 652 47.18 -10.23 -4.92
N ARG A 653 48.34 -10.09 -5.59
CA ARG A 653 48.39 -10.00 -7.05
C ARG A 653 48.14 -11.35 -7.71
N ALA A 654 47.29 -11.35 -8.74
CA ALA A 654 47.03 -12.49 -9.61
C ALA A 654 47.92 -12.46 -10.86
N ASP A 655 48.35 -13.64 -11.32
CA ASP A 655 49.18 -13.78 -12.52
C ASP A 655 48.29 -13.87 -13.78
N VAL A 656 47.61 -12.75 -14.08
CA VAL A 656 46.66 -12.60 -15.20
C VAL A 656 46.87 -11.26 -15.91
N ASP A 657 46.49 -11.20 -17.19
CA ASP A 657 46.57 -9.99 -18.04
C ASP A 657 45.15 -9.58 -18.49
N PRO A 658 44.68 -8.34 -18.20
CA PRO A 658 45.38 -7.26 -17.51
C PRO A 658 45.57 -7.52 -16.00
N PRO A 659 46.52 -6.82 -15.33
CA PRO A 659 46.86 -7.05 -13.93
C PRO A 659 45.65 -6.93 -12.98
N GLN A 660 45.54 -7.88 -12.05
CA GLN A 660 44.48 -7.95 -11.05
C GLN A 660 45.02 -8.22 -9.64
N TRP A 661 44.29 -7.73 -8.63
CA TRP A 661 44.56 -7.94 -7.22
C TRP A 661 43.29 -8.36 -6.48
N PHE A 662 43.46 -9.16 -5.43
CA PHE A 662 42.38 -9.61 -4.56
C PHE A 662 42.65 -9.25 -3.10
N GLU A 663 41.61 -8.78 -2.40
CA GLU A 663 41.56 -8.81 -0.94
C GLU A 663 40.81 -10.06 -0.49
N HIS A 664 41.36 -10.85 0.42
CA HIS A 664 40.69 -12.03 0.98
C HIS A 664 40.16 -11.78 2.39
N VAL A 665 39.10 -12.49 2.76
CA VAL A 665 38.66 -12.56 4.16
C VAL A 665 39.78 -13.22 5.00
N PRO A 666 40.20 -12.65 6.14
CA PRO A 666 41.25 -13.20 6.98
C PRO A 666 41.02 -14.67 7.33
N GLY A 667 41.98 -15.52 6.95
CA GLY A 667 41.93 -16.96 7.23
C GLY A 667 40.94 -17.76 6.37
N LYS A 668 40.31 -17.16 5.35
CA LYS A 668 39.38 -17.85 4.45
C LYS A 668 39.68 -17.54 2.97
N PRO A 669 39.36 -18.44 2.02
CA PRO A 669 39.64 -18.23 0.60
C PRO A 669 38.71 -17.22 -0.10
N GLN A 670 37.62 -16.78 0.54
CA GLN A 670 36.66 -15.84 -0.04
C GLN A 670 37.27 -14.46 -0.31
N ILE A 671 36.89 -13.85 -1.43
CA ILE A 671 37.35 -12.53 -1.86
C ILE A 671 36.41 -11.45 -1.29
N ARG A 672 36.98 -10.39 -0.73
CA ARG A 672 36.31 -9.17 -0.25
C ARG A 672 36.27 -8.08 -1.32
N ALA A 673 37.34 -7.97 -2.10
CA ALA A 673 37.49 -6.96 -3.14
C ALA A 673 38.34 -7.48 -4.29
N THR A 674 37.97 -7.10 -5.50
CA THR A 674 38.75 -7.32 -6.72
C THR A 674 39.17 -5.97 -7.27
N LEU A 675 40.45 -5.82 -7.63
CA LEU A 675 40.98 -4.62 -8.26
C LEU A 675 41.60 -4.99 -9.60
N LYS A 676 41.20 -4.33 -10.68
CA LYS A 676 41.66 -4.61 -12.05
C LYS A 676 42.18 -3.33 -12.67
N LEU A 677 43.43 -3.35 -13.15
CA LEU A 677 44.04 -2.19 -13.79
C LEU A 677 43.79 -2.21 -15.29
N ASP A 678 43.26 -1.12 -15.83
CA ASP A 678 43.10 -0.87 -17.26
C ASP A 678 43.67 0.52 -17.59
N GLY A 679 44.88 0.54 -18.18
CA GLY A 679 45.62 1.79 -18.42
C GLY A 679 46.05 2.47 -17.11
N ASP A 680 45.58 3.72 -16.90
CA ASP A 680 45.77 4.51 -15.67
C ASP A 680 44.55 4.45 -14.72
N ILE A 681 43.55 3.63 -15.05
CA ILE A 681 42.31 3.47 -14.28
C ILE A 681 42.31 2.12 -13.57
N LEU A 682 42.11 2.15 -12.26
CA LEU A 682 41.92 0.98 -11.42
C LEU A 682 40.41 0.80 -11.17
N ARG A 683 39.85 -0.29 -11.67
CA ARG A 683 38.47 -0.70 -11.39
C ARG A 683 38.44 -1.54 -10.12
N VAL A 684 37.57 -1.19 -9.19
CA VAL A 684 37.38 -1.85 -7.91
C VAL A 684 35.97 -2.45 -7.89
N GLU A 685 35.87 -3.72 -7.54
CA GLU A 685 34.59 -4.42 -7.38
C GLU A 685 34.53 -4.98 -5.95
N THR A 686 33.44 -4.67 -5.24
CA THR A 686 33.14 -5.27 -3.93
C THR A 686 31.65 -5.61 -3.86
N ASN A 687 31.28 -6.42 -2.88
CA ASN A 687 29.90 -6.87 -2.72
C ASN A 687 29.17 -6.27 -1.50
N SER A 688 29.67 -5.15 -0.96
CA SER A 688 29.02 -4.35 0.09
C SER A 688 29.64 -2.95 0.15
N GLU A 689 28.88 -1.95 0.60
CA GLU A 689 29.38 -0.57 0.67
C GLU A 689 30.52 -0.42 1.68
N GLU A 690 30.46 -1.13 2.80
CA GLU A 690 31.47 -1.13 3.86
C GLU A 690 32.80 -1.68 3.36
N ARG A 691 32.78 -2.58 2.37
CA ARG A 691 33.98 -3.07 1.70
C ARG A 691 34.49 -2.04 0.69
N MET A 692 33.60 -1.43 -0.10
CA MET A 692 33.98 -0.37 -1.04
C MET A 692 34.63 0.83 -0.33
N HIS A 693 33.98 1.37 0.71
CA HIS A 693 34.51 2.46 1.51
C HIS A 693 35.90 2.16 2.06
N ARG A 694 36.12 0.94 2.54
CA ARG A 694 37.40 0.49 3.09
C ARG A 694 38.49 0.44 2.03
N VAL A 695 38.17 -0.11 0.85
CA VAL A 695 39.12 -0.17 -0.26
C VAL A 695 39.46 1.24 -0.76
N LEU A 696 38.47 2.11 -0.97
CA LEU A 696 38.72 3.49 -1.40
C LEU A 696 39.54 4.29 -0.39
N ALA A 697 39.29 4.12 0.91
CA ALA A 697 40.08 4.77 1.96
C ALA A 697 41.54 4.28 1.96
N GLU A 698 41.77 2.98 1.75
CA GLU A 698 43.11 2.40 1.69
C GLU A 698 43.85 2.80 0.41
N LEU A 699 43.15 2.89 -0.73
CA LEU A 699 43.70 3.42 -1.98
C LEU A 699 44.10 4.89 -1.83
N GLY A 700 43.27 5.73 -1.21
CA GLY A 700 43.62 7.13 -0.90
C GLY A 700 44.81 7.27 0.05
N ARG A 701 45.05 6.29 0.92
CA ARG A 701 46.24 6.23 1.78
C ARG A 701 47.51 5.87 0.99
N LEU A 702 47.38 4.99 0.00
CA LEU A 702 48.50 4.57 -0.85
C LEU A 702 48.85 5.62 -1.91
N ASP A 703 47.86 6.31 -2.46
CA ASP A 703 48.01 7.41 -3.42
C ASP A 703 47.18 8.62 -2.99
N PRO A 704 47.77 9.61 -2.28
CA PRO A 704 47.08 10.82 -1.87
C PRO A 704 46.59 11.71 -3.03
N ALA A 705 47.04 11.46 -4.26
CA ALA A 705 46.58 12.17 -5.46
C ALA A 705 45.47 11.41 -6.22
N MET A 706 45.00 10.28 -5.69
CA MET A 706 43.91 9.48 -6.27
C MET A 706 42.65 10.33 -6.46
N THR A 707 42.00 10.16 -7.62
CA THR A 707 40.67 10.72 -7.90
C THR A 707 39.70 9.62 -8.25
N VAL A 708 38.55 9.59 -7.58
CA VAL A 708 37.41 8.74 -7.95
C VAL A 708 36.76 9.33 -9.20
N LEU A 709 36.62 8.52 -10.25
CA LEU A 709 36.00 8.89 -11.52
C LEU A 709 34.55 8.43 -11.58
N GLU A 710 34.26 7.28 -11.00
CA GLU A 710 32.95 6.65 -10.93
C GLU A 710 32.85 5.84 -9.62
N ASP A 711 31.70 5.88 -8.96
CA ASP A 711 31.35 5.07 -7.78
C ASP A 711 29.87 4.72 -7.89
N SER A 712 29.57 3.46 -8.20
CA SER A 712 28.22 2.92 -8.38
C SER A 712 27.98 1.86 -7.33
N ARG A 713 26.85 1.95 -6.64
CA ARG A 713 26.45 1.02 -5.57
C ARG A 713 24.99 0.70 -5.75
N ARG A 714 24.68 -0.57 -5.96
CA ARG A 714 23.31 -1.02 -6.23
C ARG A 714 22.99 -2.28 -5.44
N PRO A 715 21.77 -2.43 -4.92
CA PRO A 715 21.32 -3.69 -4.33
C PRO A 715 21.47 -4.85 -5.31
N ILE A 716 21.90 -6.02 -4.81
CA ILE A 716 22.04 -7.22 -5.67
C ILE A 716 20.70 -7.66 -6.29
N SER A 717 19.56 -7.28 -5.70
CA SER A 717 18.21 -7.54 -6.21
C SER A 717 17.87 -6.80 -7.50
N GLU A 718 18.54 -5.68 -7.80
CA GLU A 718 18.36 -4.91 -9.03
C GLU A 718 19.19 -5.42 -10.21
N VAL A 719 20.14 -6.31 -9.91
CA VAL A 719 20.97 -6.98 -10.91
C VAL A 719 20.24 -8.24 -11.34
N GLY A 720 19.76 -8.28 -12.59
CA GLY A 720 19.09 -9.45 -13.15
C GLY A 720 19.91 -10.73 -12.90
N PRO A 721 19.25 -11.89 -12.66
CA PRO A 721 19.96 -13.09 -12.26
C PRO A 721 21.05 -13.41 -13.30
N PRO A 722 22.31 -13.64 -12.88
CA PRO A 722 23.28 -14.20 -13.82
C PRO A 722 22.66 -15.50 -14.34
N SER A 723 22.77 -15.73 -15.64
CA SER A 723 22.30 -16.95 -16.29
C SER A 723 23.02 -18.14 -15.65
N ARG A 724 22.48 -18.67 -14.55
CA ARG A 724 22.85 -19.96 -14.02
C ARG A 724 22.19 -20.96 -14.96
N GLU A 725 22.89 -21.28 -16.04
CA GLU A 725 22.87 -22.66 -16.49
C GLU A 725 23.30 -23.48 -15.28
N LEU A 726 22.32 -24.08 -14.59
CA LEU A 726 22.56 -25.21 -13.70
C LEU A 726 23.15 -26.30 -14.58
N LEU A 727 24.47 -26.26 -14.77
CA LEU A 727 25.23 -27.40 -15.22
C LEU A 727 25.06 -28.46 -14.14
N GLU A 728 24.13 -29.39 -14.34
CA GLU A 728 24.14 -30.64 -13.60
C GLU A 728 25.47 -31.33 -13.91
N PRO A 729 26.33 -31.57 -12.91
CA PRO A 729 27.59 -32.24 -13.18
C PRO A 729 27.31 -33.73 -13.37
N ASP A 730 27.25 -34.17 -14.64
CA ASP A 730 27.15 -35.59 -15.02
C ASP A 730 28.45 -36.40 -14.79
N ASP A 731 29.51 -35.78 -14.24
CA ASP A 731 30.79 -36.44 -13.96
C ASP A 731 30.81 -37.11 -12.57
N PRO A 732 30.95 -38.45 -12.48
CA PRO A 732 31.03 -39.19 -11.22
C PRO A 732 32.12 -38.72 -10.25
N LYS A 733 33.22 -38.12 -10.74
CA LYS A 733 34.27 -37.57 -9.88
C LYS A 733 33.85 -36.26 -9.22
N MET A 734 33.08 -35.44 -9.93
CA MET A 734 32.58 -34.18 -9.40
C MET A 734 31.47 -34.44 -8.38
N ILE A 735 30.61 -35.44 -8.62
CA ILE A 735 29.61 -35.92 -7.66
C ILE A 735 30.29 -36.40 -6.36
N ALA A 736 31.33 -37.24 -6.46
CA ALA A 736 32.05 -37.71 -5.28
C ALA A 736 32.75 -36.58 -4.49
N ALA A 737 33.30 -35.58 -5.20
CA ALA A 737 33.92 -34.42 -4.57
C ALA A 737 32.88 -33.51 -3.88
N MET A 738 31.69 -33.35 -4.46
CA MET A 738 30.58 -32.62 -3.84
C MET A 738 30.06 -33.34 -2.59
N ASP A 739 29.94 -34.67 -2.62
CA ASP A 739 29.55 -35.46 -1.44
C ASP A 739 30.57 -35.34 -0.31
N GLU A 740 31.87 -35.36 -0.62
CA GLU A 740 32.94 -35.16 0.35
C GLU A 740 32.91 -33.74 0.92
N PHE A 741 32.76 -32.72 0.06
CA PHE A 741 32.61 -31.33 0.48
C PHE A 741 31.39 -31.12 1.40
N MET A 742 30.25 -31.74 1.08
CA MET A 742 29.04 -31.64 1.90
C MET A 742 29.21 -32.29 3.27
N ARG A 743 29.93 -33.40 3.39
CA ARG A 743 30.26 -34.03 4.69
C ARG A 743 31.19 -33.18 5.53
N ASP A 744 32.18 -32.55 4.90
CA ASP A 744 33.07 -31.60 5.58
C ASP A 744 32.32 -30.35 6.02
N TYR A 745 31.38 -29.87 5.20
CA TYR A 745 30.49 -28.77 5.55
C TYR A 745 29.58 -29.12 6.73
N GLU A 746 28.90 -30.28 6.71
CA GLU A 746 28.08 -30.79 7.82
C GLU A 746 28.88 -30.88 9.11
N THR A 747 30.12 -31.39 9.05
CA THR A 747 30.98 -31.52 10.23
C THR A 747 31.33 -30.15 10.82
N ARG A 748 31.67 -29.17 9.98
CA ARG A 748 31.96 -27.80 10.43
C ARG A 748 30.71 -27.11 10.98
N TRP A 749 29.56 -27.31 10.33
CA TRP A 749 28.29 -26.72 10.72
C TRP A 749 27.87 -27.08 12.16
N LEU A 750 28.26 -28.28 12.65
CA LEU A 750 28.03 -28.69 14.05
C LEU A 750 28.67 -27.77 15.10
N ASP A 751 29.70 -27.03 14.71
CA ASP A 751 30.46 -26.12 15.57
C ASP A 751 30.25 -24.64 15.19
N GLU A 752 29.40 -24.36 14.20
CA GLU A 752 29.03 -23.00 13.79
C GLU A 752 27.86 -22.47 14.64
N SER A 753 27.93 -21.19 15.01
CA SER A 753 26.88 -20.50 15.76
C SER A 753 25.67 -20.25 14.85
N ILE A 754 24.50 -20.76 15.23
CA ILE A 754 23.29 -20.69 14.39
C ILE A 754 22.32 -19.63 14.93
N PRO A 755 21.94 -18.61 14.13
CA PRO A 755 21.00 -17.57 14.56
C PRO A 755 19.65 -18.12 15.04
N ALA A 756 19.08 -19.11 14.34
CA ALA A 756 17.83 -19.77 14.74
C ALA A 756 17.91 -20.54 16.07
N LEU A 757 19.12 -20.72 16.62
CA LEU A 757 19.38 -21.31 17.94
C LEU A 757 19.98 -20.27 18.90
N HIS A 758 19.75 -18.97 18.67
CA HIS A 758 20.30 -17.85 19.45
C HIS A 758 21.82 -17.82 19.54
N GLY A 759 22.48 -18.19 18.44
CA GLY A 759 23.93 -18.22 18.36
C GLY A 759 24.59 -19.41 19.07
N LEU A 760 23.80 -20.37 19.57
CA LEU A 760 24.32 -21.67 20.00
C LEU A 760 24.75 -22.50 18.79
N THR A 761 25.75 -23.35 19.00
CA THR A 761 26.11 -24.38 18.00
C THR A 761 25.15 -25.58 18.12
N PRO A 762 24.98 -26.38 17.05
CA PRO A 762 24.19 -27.61 17.10
C PRO A 762 24.61 -28.56 18.23
N ARG A 763 25.90 -28.65 18.57
CA ARG A 763 26.36 -29.45 19.73
C ARG A 763 25.88 -28.87 21.06
N GLN A 764 26.00 -27.56 21.24
CA GLN A 764 25.56 -26.89 22.46
C GLN A 764 24.04 -27.01 22.63
N ALA A 765 23.28 -26.82 21.56
CA ALA A 765 21.83 -26.99 21.58
C ALA A 765 21.41 -28.44 21.84
N ALA A 766 22.14 -29.44 21.33
CA ALA A 766 21.86 -30.85 21.62
C ALA A 766 22.05 -31.22 23.10
N ASP A 767 23.05 -30.62 23.75
CA ASP A 767 23.38 -30.85 25.16
C ASP A 767 22.54 -29.99 26.14
N ASP A 768 21.85 -28.95 25.66
CA ASP A 768 20.94 -28.12 26.46
C ASP A 768 19.51 -28.67 26.41
N PRO A 769 18.95 -29.19 27.53
CA PRO A 769 17.60 -29.76 27.55
C PRO A 769 16.50 -28.79 27.13
N THR A 770 16.72 -27.48 27.28
CA THR A 770 15.76 -26.43 26.93
C THR A 770 15.80 -26.03 25.46
N ARG A 771 16.95 -26.26 24.78
CA ARG A 771 17.17 -25.89 23.37
C ARG A 771 17.29 -27.09 22.43
N ARG A 772 17.40 -28.32 22.96
CA ARG A 772 17.42 -29.57 22.19
C ARG A 772 16.20 -29.73 21.28
N GLY A 773 15.03 -29.29 21.75
CA GLY A 773 13.81 -29.27 20.94
C GLY A 773 13.89 -28.31 19.75
N ASP A 774 14.48 -27.12 19.93
CA ASP A 774 14.66 -26.11 18.87
C ASP A 774 15.57 -26.67 17.77
N LEU A 775 16.65 -27.35 18.15
CA LEU A 775 17.55 -28.03 17.21
C LEU A 775 16.86 -29.14 16.42
N ILE A 776 16.04 -29.98 17.05
CA ILE A 776 15.31 -31.04 16.36
C ILE A 776 14.37 -30.44 15.31
N LYS A 777 13.63 -29.39 15.66
CA LYS A 777 12.73 -28.65 14.75
C LYS A 777 13.46 -28.03 13.57
N LEU A 778 14.63 -27.43 13.81
CA LEU A 778 15.47 -26.89 12.74
C LEU A 778 15.92 -27.99 11.76
N LEU A 779 16.26 -29.18 12.27
CA LEU A 779 16.64 -30.31 11.40
C LEU A 779 15.44 -30.88 10.64
N ASP A 780 14.24 -30.88 11.22
CA ASP A 780 12.99 -31.29 10.55
C ASP A 780 12.56 -30.33 9.44
N SER A 781 13.00 -29.06 9.47
CA SER A 781 12.68 -28.09 8.42
C SER A 781 13.58 -28.21 7.19
N PHE A 782 14.62 -29.04 7.21
CA PHE A 782 15.52 -29.19 6.07
C PHE A 782 14.82 -29.88 4.89
N PRO A 783 14.98 -29.38 3.65
CA PRO A 783 14.39 -30.01 2.48
C PRO A 783 15.01 -31.39 2.24
N THR A 784 14.19 -32.36 1.83
CA THR A 784 14.63 -33.70 1.46
C THR A 784 15.37 -33.65 0.12
N SER A 785 16.67 -33.31 0.15
CA SER A 785 17.53 -33.26 -1.03
C SER A 785 18.57 -34.38 -0.97
N GLU A 786 18.71 -35.14 -2.06
CA GLU A 786 19.77 -36.15 -2.18
C GLU A 786 21.19 -35.52 -2.18
N ARG A 787 21.30 -34.23 -2.50
CA ARG A 787 22.57 -33.52 -2.74
C ARG A 787 22.80 -32.32 -1.80
N GLY A 788 21.92 -32.11 -0.83
CA GLY A 788 21.98 -31.05 0.18
C GLY A 788 22.43 -31.54 1.55
N MET A 789 22.36 -30.66 2.56
CA MET A 789 22.68 -31.01 3.95
C MET A 789 21.70 -32.08 4.45
N SER A 790 22.22 -33.18 5.01
CA SER A 790 21.41 -34.30 5.47
C SER A 790 21.10 -34.19 6.96
N ALA A 791 19.82 -33.94 7.27
CA ALA A 791 19.32 -33.95 8.64
C ALA A 791 19.62 -35.28 9.37
N GLU A 792 19.50 -36.42 8.68
CA GLU A 792 19.79 -37.75 9.25
C GLU A 792 21.25 -37.89 9.68
N ARG A 793 22.21 -37.46 8.85
CA ARG A 793 23.63 -37.54 9.19
C ARG A 793 23.98 -36.62 10.35
N VAL A 794 23.41 -35.42 10.36
CA VAL A 794 23.60 -34.44 11.43
C VAL A 794 23.00 -34.96 12.76
N ARG A 795 21.81 -35.58 12.73
CA ARG A 795 21.19 -36.25 13.89
C ARG A 795 22.07 -37.35 14.47
N ALA A 796 22.58 -38.24 13.61
CA ALA A 796 23.48 -39.32 14.03
C ALA A 796 24.77 -38.76 14.67
N ALA A 797 25.33 -37.68 14.12
CA ALA A 797 26.52 -37.03 14.67
C ALA A 797 26.29 -36.34 16.03
N LEU A 798 25.04 -35.99 16.35
CA LEU A 798 24.61 -35.33 17.59
C LEU A 798 23.99 -36.29 18.62
N GLY A 799 23.83 -37.57 18.29
CA GLY A 799 23.16 -38.55 19.17
C GLY A 799 21.67 -38.23 19.39
N LEU A 800 21.03 -37.72 18.34
CA LEU A 800 19.60 -37.38 18.28
C LEU A 800 18.87 -38.44 17.43
N ASP A 801 18.80 -39.67 17.93
CA ASP A 801 17.99 -40.74 17.32
C ASP A 801 16.51 -40.65 17.74
#